data_AF-A0A4Q1ZVE8-F1
#
_entry.id   AF-A0A4Q1ZVE8-F1
#
_cell.length_a   1.000
_cell.length_b   1.000
_cell.length_c   1.000
_cell.angle_alpha   90.00
_cell.angle_beta   90.00
_cell.angle_gamma   90.00
#
_symmetry.space_group_name_H-M   'P 1'
#
loop_
_entity.id
_entity.type
_entity.pdbx_description
1 polymer ?
#
loop_
_entity_poly.entity_id
_entity_poly.type
_entity_poly.pdbx_seq_one_letter_code
_entity_poly.pdbx_strand_id
1 'polypeptide(L)'
;MSRETFPPFFGYMANRMEEWRVKNIKIGLKVAIGIGSMLLIITVVMGYAFILLEGISTVATEQANEYLVEVEIAKKIETEVSDMLYHISVFGENFNLTQDYEAALTGLGKIESLLDDGKDLVDKYPDLDVLKSELAEFEVVAAEVKALIFETKALSDDYDVKISTLNVAATDYMEQAKSYLSDQNAKFTKEINEEFSQKRLESRLDKIMSINNVIDSGNETRIANFKALSGKNTALISDAFSNFDVIGKEIDDLILVSTDQINVIQLQNIRLAADNYQKAMEDMLKIMSEASSLSLDRITATATLQQQATNIADKGLERSKTVADLSVETIDNTRAVMLAGFITAVAVGTLINFIIIKKLVKDIGTITAAAKQLAVGDIEIYLDANPGKDEIGSLSHAFGKITKSVVEQTEAMKSLAKGDASVSINPRSEKDVLNMSLKNAVTTILEIQSETNRVIKAVRLGQLNLDHTLDFEGFWGELYEGVHGIVSVLKAPIDVTNKYLQAISNGVILPELTETYHGEFNTTKESINRMIVAVNNLVHDTNDLIDHAIDGELSYRISSDSHMGDFKKIVIGVNQTLSAVIEPVKEAQVVLKALSNGELDARIRGDYKGDHAQIKDAVNASMDTIEMIVSEINKYLKNIADGNLNMYMGTELDGDFTQIRDAINYILDSFNHLLQEMNQASDQVSSAADQVSGSAQYLSQGATEQASAVEEISSFIDVIANQSVENAHQANEADEIGKTVIADAQNSNAQMVEMVDAMDAINLASDNISKIIKVIDEIAFQTNILALNAAVEAARAGEHGKGFAVVAAEVRDLAARSAKAAKEITTLIEKSQKTVELGTIKAGDTASALDKIIKGVYESQKIISSITVLSNQQVQGLQEISQGVNQISDVTQTNSATAEESASSSEELSSQAEMLKAMISRFNLRNHMDSGKAAKDVFNQYAKKNKLSATSRKDRVEYIELDDDFGKYS
;
A
#
# COMPACT_ATOMS: atom_id res chain seq x y z
N MET A 1 37.65 16.66 -3.16
CA MET A 1 38.89 16.86 -3.96
C MET A 1 39.15 18.37 -4.10
N SER A 2 40.29 18.80 -4.64
CA SER A 2 40.73 20.21 -4.63
C SER A 2 39.91 21.14 -5.53
N ARG A 3 39.84 22.43 -5.15
CA ARG A 3 39.57 23.53 -6.09
C ARG A 3 40.74 23.64 -7.06
N GLU A 4 40.54 23.37 -8.35
CA GLU A 4 41.26 24.06 -9.44
C GLU A 4 40.71 23.75 -10.84
N THR A 5 40.99 24.66 -11.79
CA THR A 5 40.86 24.46 -13.25
C THR A 5 39.51 24.04 -13.84
N PHE A 6 38.48 24.90 -13.72
CA PHE A 6 37.50 25.05 -14.81
C PHE A 6 38.00 26.14 -15.78
N PRO A 7 38.06 25.89 -17.11
CA PRO A 7 38.51 26.90 -18.07
C PRO A 7 37.45 28.01 -18.26
N PRO A 8 37.84 29.26 -18.61
CA PRO A 8 36.94 30.41 -18.66
C PRO A 8 36.05 30.46 -19.91
N PHE A 9 35.16 29.47 -20.06
CA PHE A 9 34.27 29.32 -21.21
C PHE A 9 33.39 30.57 -21.46
N PHE A 10 32.90 31.20 -20.39
CA PHE A 10 32.14 32.45 -20.46
C PHE A 10 32.97 33.66 -20.96
N GLY A 11 34.26 33.74 -20.61
CA GLY A 11 35.14 34.80 -21.12
C GLY A 11 35.40 34.66 -22.62
N TYR A 12 35.55 33.42 -23.10
CA TYR A 12 35.72 33.13 -24.53
C TYR A 12 34.43 33.35 -25.34
N MET A 13 33.27 33.02 -24.78
CA MET A 13 31.95 33.34 -25.34
C MET A 13 31.71 34.86 -25.44
N ALA A 14 32.04 35.62 -24.38
CA ALA A 14 31.82 37.06 -24.33
C ALA A 14 32.58 37.79 -25.46
N ASN A 15 33.88 37.53 -25.61
CA ASN A 15 34.68 38.16 -26.65
C ASN A 15 34.30 37.72 -28.08
N ARG A 16 33.72 36.51 -28.26
CA ARG A 16 33.24 36.07 -29.58
C ARG A 16 31.84 36.55 -29.95
N MET A 17 31.02 37.00 -29.00
CA MET A 17 29.71 37.57 -29.32
C MET A 17 29.79 38.96 -29.98
N GLU A 18 30.90 39.69 -29.86
CA GLU A 18 31.12 40.91 -30.67
C GLU A 18 31.46 40.62 -32.14
N GLU A 19 32.02 39.44 -32.46
CA GLU A 19 32.36 39.06 -33.84
C GLU A 19 31.13 38.58 -34.65
N TRP A 20 30.04 38.17 -34.00
CA TRP A 20 28.82 37.75 -34.69
C TRP A 20 28.08 38.96 -35.29
N ARG A 21 28.23 39.17 -36.60
CA ARG A 21 27.62 40.30 -37.34
C ARG A 21 26.10 40.15 -37.54
N VAL A 22 25.32 40.23 -36.46
CA VAL A 22 23.83 40.23 -36.44
C VAL A 22 23.20 41.44 -37.18
N LYS A 23 24.01 42.29 -37.84
CA LYS A 23 23.57 43.43 -38.64
C LYS A 23 22.75 43.05 -39.88
N ASN A 24 22.83 41.80 -40.37
CA ASN A 24 22.21 41.37 -41.63
C ASN A 24 21.10 40.31 -41.46
N ILE A 25 20.64 40.02 -40.23
CA ILE A 25 19.62 38.98 -39.98
C ILE A 25 18.21 39.57 -39.96
N LYS A 26 17.29 39.00 -40.75
CA LYS A 26 15.86 39.39 -40.81
C LYS A 26 15.18 39.31 -39.44
N ILE A 27 14.18 40.16 -39.22
CA ILE A 27 13.51 40.32 -37.91
C ILE A 27 12.92 38.98 -37.39
N GLY A 28 12.26 38.19 -38.25
CA GLY A 28 11.66 36.91 -37.85
C GLY A 28 12.66 35.89 -37.28
N LEU A 29 13.88 35.82 -37.83
CA LEU A 29 14.91 34.89 -37.33
C LEU A 29 15.50 35.34 -35.98
N LYS A 30 15.55 36.66 -35.70
CA LYS A 30 15.94 37.18 -34.38
C LYS A 30 14.94 36.77 -33.28
N VAL A 31 13.64 36.79 -33.57
CA VAL A 31 12.59 36.33 -32.65
C VAL A 31 12.65 34.82 -32.44
N ALA A 32 12.81 34.05 -33.54
CA ALA A 32 12.92 32.59 -33.48
C ALA A 32 14.11 32.11 -32.61
N ILE A 33 15.27 32.78 -32.70
CA ILE A 33 16.44 32.46 -31.86
C ILE A 33 16.16 32.71 -30.36
N GLY A 34 15.43 33.77 -30.01
CA GLY A 34 15.05 34.06 -28.63
C GLY A 34 14.12 33.00 -28.02
N ILE A 35 13.09 32.59 -28.75
CA ILE A 35 12.14 31.56 -28.30
C ILE A 35 12.83 30.18 -28.27
N GLY A 36 13.61 29.85 -29.30
CA GLY A 36 14.34 28.59 -29.40
C GLY A 36 15.37 28.38 -28.30
N SER A 37 16.06 29.43 -27.84
CA SER A 37 17.03 29.31 -26.74
C SER A 37 16.35 29.02 -25.40
N MET A 38 15.18 29.61 -25.14
CA MET A 38 14.39 29.32 -23.93
C MET A 38 13.86 27.88 -23.94
N LEU A 39 13.33 27.41 -25.07
CA LEU A 39 12.87 26.02 -25.22
C LEU A 39 14.02 25.03 -25.04
N LEU A 40 15.20 25.28 -25.62
CA LEU A 40 16.37 24.40 -25.48
C LEU A 40 16.77 24.20 -24.01
N ILE A 41 16.80 25.29 -23.21
CA ILE A 41 17.14 25.23 -21.79
C ILE A 41 16.09 24.41 -21.02
N ILE A 42 14.81 24.62 -21.30
CA ILE A 42 13.70 23.87 -20.68
C ILE A 42 13.80 22.37 -21.03
N THR A 43 14.08 22.01 -22.28
CA THR A 43 14.29 20.62 -22.70
C THR A 43 15.48 19.96 -21.99
N VAL A 44 16.60 20.67 -21.79
CA VAL A 44 17.77 20.14 -21.06
C VAL A 44 17.45 19.92 -19.57
N VAL A 45 16.74 20.86 -18.92
CA VAL A 45 16.33 20.70 -17.51
C VAL A 45 15.34 19.55 -17.35
N MET A 46 14.34 19.42 -18.24
CA MET A 46 13.39 18.29 -18.20
C MET A 46 14.07 16.96 -18.51
N GLY A 47 15.02 16.91 -19.44
CA GLY A 47 15.79 15.69 -19.73
C GLY A 47 16.65 15.23 -18.56
N TYR A 48 17.28 16.17 -17.84
CA TYR A 48 18.03 15.83 -16.62
C TYR A 48 17.11 15.37 -15.48
N ALA A 49 15.94 16.03 -15.30
CA ALA A 49 14.95 15.59 -14.33
C ALA A 49 14.35 14.21 -14.66
N PHE A 50 14.17 13.88 -15.94
CA PHE A 50 13.73 12.56 -16.37
C PHE A 50 14.74 11.47 -15.97
N ILE A 51 16.04 11.68 -16.19
CA ILE A 51 17.10 10.73 -15.80
C ILE A 51 17.13 10.51 -14.27
N LEU A 52 16.91 11.56 -13.47
CA LEU A 52 16.81 11.43 -12.01
C LEU A 52 15.56 10.65 -11.57
N LEU A 53 14.41 10.89 -12.21
CA LEU A 53 13.16 10.16 -11.94
C LEU A 53 13.21 8.70 -12.41
N GLU A 54 13.93 8.41 -13.49
CA GLU A 54 14.19 7.04 -13.98
C GLU A 54 15.06 6.28 -12.98
N GLY A 55 16.09 6.93 -12.40
CA GLY A 55 16.87 6.38 -11.27
C GLY A 55 16.03 6.11 -10.01
N ILE A 56 15.11 7.01 -9.64
CA ILE A 56 14.15 6.76 -8.55
C ILE A 56 13.23 5.57 -8.89
N SER A 57 12.84 5.40 -10.15
CA SER A 57 12.06 4.24 -10.57
C SER A 57 12.83 2.93 -10.45
N THR A 58 14.15 2.93 -10.65
CA THR A 58 15.01 1.77 -10.37
C THR A 58 15.04 1.45 -8.88
N VAL A 59 15.38 2.43 -8.03
CA VAL A 59 15.47 2.25 -6.58
C VAL A 59 14.13 1.82 -5.95
N ALA A 60 13.00 2.35 -6.43
CA ALA A 60 11.68 1.91 -6.00
C ALA A 60 11.34 0.48 -6.46
N THR A 61 11.92 0.01 -7.57
CA THR A 61 11.77 -1.37 -8.06
C THR A 61 12.63 -2.34 -7.25
N GLU A 62 13.86 -1.96 -6.91
CA GLU A 62 14.74 -2.70 -5.99
C GLU A 62 14.06 -2.80 -4.61
N GLN A 63 13.57 -1.69 -4.05
CA GLN A 63 12.87 -1.70 -2.77
C GLN A 63 11.63 -2.61 -2.76
N ALA A 64 10.83 -2.62 -3.82
CA ALA A 64 9.61 -3.43 -3.89
C ALA A 64 9.86 -4.93 -4.13
N ASN A 65 10.92 -5.31 -4.87
CA ASN A 65 11.17 -6.70 -5.27
C ASN A 65 12.26 -7.42 -4.46
N GLU A 66 13.03 -6.68 -3.67
CA GLU A 66 14.19 -7.17 -2.92
C GLU A 66 13.99 -6.91 -1.42
N TYR A 67 14.14 -5.65 -0.99
CA TYR A 67 14.15 -5.28 0.43
C TYR A 67 12.78 -5.44 1.14
N LEU A 68 11.65 -5.27 0.44
CA LEU A 68 10.34 -5.54 1.05
C LEU A 68 10.11 -7.04 1.25
N VAL A 69 10.64 -7.88 0.34
CA VAL A 69 10.49 -9.34 0.37
C VAL A 69 11.41 -9.95 1.45
N GLU A 70 12.62 -9.40 1.63
CA GLU A 70 13.52 -9.69 2.76
C GLU A 70 12.77 -9.51 4.10
N VAL A 71 12.10 -8.37 4.29
CA VAL A 71 11.32 -8.07 5.51
C VAL A 71 10.07 -8.97 5.65
N GLU A 72 9.39 -9.30 4.56
CA GLU A 72 8.22 -10.19 4.58
C GLU A 72 8.60 -11.62 5.01
N ILE A 73 9.68 -12.18 4.45
CA ILE A 73 10.22 -13.49 4.83
C ILE A 73 10.66 -13.46 6.29
N ALA A 74 11.41 -12.43 6.70
CA ALA A 74 11.86 -12.27 8.08
C ALA A 74 10.71 -12.26 9.10
N LYS A 75 9.62 -11.53 8.81
CA LYS A 75 8.48 -11.44 9.72
C LYS A 75 7.65 -12.73 9.76
N LYS A 76 7.58 -13.48 8.65
CA LYS A 76 7.00 -14.84 8.65
C LYS A 76 7.83 -15.79 9.50
N ILE A 77 9.16 -15.77 9.38
CA ILE A 77 10.07 -16.56 10.22
C ILE A 77 9.86 -16.23 11.70
N GLU A 78 9.86 -14.94 12.08
CA GLU A 78 9.62 -14.51 13.47
C GLU A 78 8.28 -15.02 14.04
N THR A 79 7.23 -15.02 13.21
CA THR A 79 5.89 -15.49 13.57
C THR A 79 5.86 -17.01 13.77
N GLU A 80 6.41 -17.77 12.83
CA GLU A 80 6.43 -19.24 12.89
C GLU A 80 7.41 -19.78 13.93
N VAL A 81 8.50 -19.06 14.21
CA VAL A 81 9.34 -19.31 15.40
C VAL A 81 8.50 -19.16 16.66
N SER A 82 7.80 -18.04 16.83
CA SER A 82 6.99 -17.78 18.03
C SER A 82 5.93 -18.86 18.30
N ASP A 83 5.25 -19.33 17.25
CA ASP A 83 4.24 -20.40 17.30
C ASP A 83 4.87 -21.76 17.67
N MET A 84 6.00 -22.10 17.03
CA MET A 84 6.78 -23.30 17.36
C MET A 84 7.35 -23.25 18.79
N LEU A 85 7.78 -22.07 19.28
CA LEU A 85 8.28 -21.87 20.63
C LEU A 85 7.18 -22.12 21.68
N TYR A 86 5.97 -21.63 21.43
CA TYR A 86 4.80 -21.90 22.27
C TYR A 86 4.54 -23.40 22.36
N HIS A 87 4.36 -24.07 21.21
CA HIS A 87 4.03 -25.49 21.16
C HIS A 87 5.12 -26.39 21.79
N ILE A 88 6.42 -26.15 21.52
CA ILE A 88 7.46 -26.97 22.16
C ILE A 88 7.63 -26.67 23.66
N SER A 89 7.28 -25.48 24.13
CA SER A 89 7.24 -25.17 25.56
C SER A 89 6.07 -25.89 26.25
N VAL A 90 4.89 -25.91 25.62
CA VAL A 90 3.72 -26.67 26.10
C VAL A 90 4.02 -28.16 26.16
N PHE A 91 4.60 -28.75 25.10
CA PHE A 91 4.97 -30.17 25.06
C PHE A 91 6.09 -30.50 26.06
N GLY A 92 7.14 -29.68 26.13
CA GLY A 92 8.25 -29.85 27.07
C GLY A 92 7.80 -29.76 28.54
N GLU A 93 6.74 -29.00 28.82
CA GLU A 93 6.11 -29.01 30.14
C GLU A 93 5.09 -30.14 30.34
N ASN A 94 4.43 -30.62 29.28
CA ASN A 94 3.36 -31.63 29.35
C ASN A 94 3.58 -32.77 28.34
N PHE A 95 4.42 -33.75 28.70
CA PHE A 95 4.80 -34.90 27.85
C PHE A 95 3.64 -35.76 27.29
N ASN A 96 2.42 -35.61 27.82
CA ASN A 96 1.21 -36.27 27.32
C ASN A 96 0.58 -35.60 26.07
N LEU A 97 1.04 -34.40 25.68
CA LEU A 97 0.43 -33.61 24.60
C LEU A 97 1.15 -33.81 23.25
N THR A 98 1.05 -35.01 22.67
CA THR A 98 1.68 -35.35 21.39
C THR A 98 1.29 -34.40 20.24
N GLN A 99 0.10 -33.78 20.31
CA GLN A 99 -0.35 -32.76 19.36
C GLN A 99 0.57 -31.53 19.33
N ASP A 100 1.07 -31.07 20.48
CA ASP A 100 1.98 -29.92 20.56
C ASP A 100 3.37 -30.26 20.03
N TYR A 101 3.81 -31.51 20.14
CA TYR A 101 5.02 -32.00 19.46
C TYR A 101 4.87 -32.01 17.93
N GLU A 102 3.73 -32.48 17.42
CA GLU A 102 3.44 -32.45 15.98
C GLU A 102 3.27 -31.02 15.45
N ALA A 103 2.67 -30.11 16.23
CA ALA A 103 2.58 -28.68 15.91
C ALA A 103 3.96 -28.00 15.89
N ALA A 104 4.82 -28.25 16.89
CA ALA A 104 6.18 -27.73 16.92
C ALA A 104 7.03 -28.20 15.72
N LEU A 105 6.93 -29.48 15.33
CA LEU A 105 7.57 -29.99 14.11
C LEU A 105 6.98 -29.38 12.84
N THR A 106 5.68 -29.07 12.82
CA THR A 106 5.02 -28.42 11.68
C THR A 106 5.49 -26.97 11.53
N GLY A 107 5.51 -26.19 12.60
CA GLY A 107 6.07 -24.83 12.62
C GLY A 107 7.53 -24.83 12.18
N LEU A 108 8.34 -25.75 12.69
CA LEU A 108 9.74 -25.92 12.27
C LEU A 108 9.87 -26.24 10.77
N GLY A 109 9.01 -27.09 10.21
CA GLY A 109 9.00 -27.37 8.77
C GLY A 109 8.65 -26.16 7.90
N LYS A 110 7.76 -25.27 8.39
CA LYS A 110 7.50 -23.98 7.72
C LYS A 110 8.71 -23.04 7.83
N ILE A 111 9.38 -22.99 8.98
CA ILE A 111 10.60 -22.19 9.18
C ILE A 111 11.68 -22.67 8.20
N GLU A 112 11.91 -23.98 8.08
CA GLU A 112 12.85 -24.54 7.09
C GLU A 112 12.49 -24.14 5.65
N SER A 113 11.20 -24.15 5.28
CA SER A 113 10.74 -23.67 3.97
C SER A 113 10.99 -22.17 3.76
N LEU A 114 10.77 -21.33 4.77
CA LEU A 114 10.99 -19.88 4.70
C LEU A 114 12.49 -19.51 4.64
N LEU A 115 13.35 -20.35 5.22
CA LEU A 115 14.81 -20.22 5.07
C LEU A 115 15.25 -20.56 3.64
N ASP A 116 14.65 -21.57 3.01
CA ASP A 116 14.88 -21.88 1.60
C ASP A 116 14.34 -20.78 0.66
N ASP A 117 13.14 -20.24 0.91
CA ASP A 117 12.63 -19.03 0.22
C ASP A 117 13.61 -17.85 0.36
N GLY A 118 14.20 -17.67 1.55
CA GLY A 118 15.22 -16.66 1.82
C GLY A 118 16.53 -16.87 1.05
N LYS A 119 16.97 -18.12 0.87
CA LYS A 119 18.14 -18.46 0.05
C LYS A 119 17.87 -18.19 -1.43
N ASP A 120 16.71 -18.59 -1.94
CA ASP A 120 16.30 -18.32 -3.32
C ASP A 120 16.22 -16.80 -3.59
N LEU A 121 15.83 -15.99 -2.59
CA LEU A 121 15.89 -14.53 -2.66
C LEU A 121 17.34 -14.01 -2.73
N VAL A 122 18.26 -14.54 -1.91
CA VAL A 122 19.68 -14.15 -1.90
C VAL A 122 20.43 -14.58 -3.17
N ASP A 123 20.14 -15.75 -3.73
CA ASP A 123 20.75 -16.23 -4.98
C ASP A 123 20.22 -15.46 -6.20
N LYS A 124 18.98 -14.95 -6.11
CA LYS A 124 18.38 -14.03 -7.10
C LYS A 124 18.90 -12.58 -6.96
N TYR A 125 19.18 -12.13 -5.74
CA TYR A 125 19.61 -10.77 -5.41
C TYR A 125 20.87 -10.77 -4.52
N PRO A 126 22.07 -10.87 -5.13
CA PRO A 126 23.31 -11.11 -4.38
C PRO A 126 23.73 -10.01 -3.40
N ASP A 127 23.21 -8.79 -3.53
CA ASP A 127 23.52 -7.63 -2.69
C ASP A 127 22.76 -7.61 -1.33
N LEU A 128 21.94 -8.63 -1.07
CA LEU A 128 21.29 -8.94 0.22
C LEU A 128 22.28 -9.56 1.23
N ASP A 129 23.44 -8.93 1.41
CA ASP A 129 24.53 -9.39 2.31
C ASP A 129 24.07 -9.68 3.75
N VAL A 130 23.05 -8.95 4.23
CA VAL A 130 22.51 -9.07 5.59
C VAL A 130 21.73 -10.37 5.75
N LEU A 131 20.64 -10.55 4.99
CA LEU A 131 19.88 -11.80 4.96
C LEU A 131 20.81 -13.01 4.76
N LYS A 132 21.78 -12.89 3.84
CA LYS A 132 22.79 -13.91 3.56
C LYS A 132 23.67 -14.29 4.75
N SER A 133 24.08 -13.33 5.59
CA SER A 133 24.88 -13.63 6.78
C SER A 133 24.04 -14.23 7.91
N GLU A 134 22.85 -13.70 8.15
CA GLU A 134 22.00 -14.14 9.27
C GLU A 134 21.35 -15.51 8.98
N LEU A 135 20.91 -15.80 7.75
CA LEU A 135 20.32 -17.11 7.38
C LEU A 135 21.24 -18.28 7.73
N ALA A 136 22.55 -18.13 7.45
CA ALA A 136 23.53 -19.19 7.68
C ALA A 136 23.77 -19.46 9.19
N GLU A 137 23.64 -18.46 10.05
CA GLU A 137 23.67 -18.66 11.51
C GLU A 137 22.33 -19.19 12.02
N PHE A 138 21.21 -18.74 11.44
CA PHE A 138 19.86 -19.18 11.80
C PHE A 138 19.64 -20.67 11.51
N GLU A 139 20.10 -21.18 10.35
CA GLU A 139 20.00 -22.61 10.01
C GLU A 139 20.66 -23.51 11.06
N VAL A 140 21.80 -23.08 11.64
CA VAL A 140 22.52 -23.83 12.66
C VAL A 140 21.69 -23.93 13.94
N VAL A 141 21.11 -22.81 14.40
CA VAL A 141 20.28 -22.79 15.62
C VAL A 141 18.93 -23.48 15.39
N ALA A 142 18.35 -23.39 14.19
CA ALA A 142 17.15 -24.14 13.82
C ALA A 142 17.40 -25.66 13.86
N ALA A 143 18.56 -26.13 13.38
CA ALA A 143 18.97 -27.53 13.46
C ALA A 143 19.26 -28.00 14.90
N GLU A 144 19.80 -27.12 15.76
CA GLU A 144 19.97 -27.39 17.19
C GLU A 144 18.61 -27.52 17.91
N VAL A 145 17.69 -26.59 17.69
CA VAL A 145 16.30 -26.68 18.20
C VAL A 145 15.60 -27.94 17.68
N LYS A 146 15.83 -28.34 16.42
CA LYS A 146 15.33 -29.59 15.83
C LYS A 146 15.80 -30.83 16.60
N ALA A 147 17.08 -30.88 16.97
CA ALA A 147 17.62 -31.97 17.78
C ALA A 147 16.98 -32.00 19.18
N LEU A 148 16.89 -30.85 19.85
CA LEU A 148 16.31 -30.71 21.19
C LEU A 148 14.80 -31.07 21.22
N ILE A 149 14.06 -30.84 20.14
CA ILE A 149 12.67 -31.32 19.95
C ILE A 149 12.61 -32.85 19.96
N PHE A 150 13.46 -33.52 19.17
CA PHE A 150 13.50 -34.99 19.11
C PHE A 150 13.99 -35.62 20.43
N GLU A 151 14.98 -35.02 21.09
CA GLU A 151 15.44 -35.45 22.42
C GLU A 151 14.33 -35.28 23.47
N THR A 152 13.57 -34.19 23.42
CA THR A 152 12.42 -33.96 24.34
C THR A 152 11.35 -35.05 24.14
N LYS A 153 11.09 -35.48 22.90
CA LYS A 153 10.16 -36.59 22.61
C LYS A 153 10.66 -37.93 23.12
N ALA A 154 11.94 -38.25 22.89
CA ALA A 154 12.53 -39.50 23.35
C ALA A 154 12.57 -39.60 24.89
N LEU A 155 12.80 -38.47 25.56
CA LEU A 155 12.75 -38.40 27.03
C LEU A 155 11.31 -38.52 27.55
N SER A 156 10.33 -37.94 26.85
CA SER A 156 8.89 -38.13 27.11
C SER A 156 8.50 -39.62 27.08
N ASP A 157 9.00 -40.39 26.10
CA ASP A 157 8.67 -41.83 26.00
C ASP A 157 9.25 -42.67 27.15
N ASP A 158 10.47 -42.40 27.63
CA ASP A 158 11.01 -43.10 28.80
C ASP A 158 10.37 -42.62 30.11
N TYR A 159 9.95 -41.35 30.21
CA TYR A 159 9.31 -40.77 31.41
C TYR A 159 8.03 -41.53 31.81
N ASP A 160 7.17 -41.85 30.85
CA ASP A 160 5.96 -42.65 31.10
C ASP A 160 6.29 -44.10 31.50
N VAL A 161 7.34 -44.68 30.91
CA VAL A 161 7.85 -46.01 31.30
C VAL A 161 8.41 -46.00 32.72
N LYS A 162 9.11 -44.93 33.14
CA LYS A 162 9.57 -44.75 34.52
C LYS A 162 8.41 -44.58 35.49
N ILE A 163 7.41 -43.73 35.19
CA ILE A 163 6.20 -43.58 36.02
C ILE A 163 5.44 -44.91 36.16
N SER A 164 5.32 -45.68 35.08
CA SER A 164 4.68 -47.00 35.11
C SER A 164 5.46 -47.98 36.02
N THR A 165 6.78 -48.08 35.83
CA THR A 165 7.67 -48.94 36.63
C THR A 165 7.63 -48.57 38.12
N LEU A 166 7.68 -47.28 38.41
CA LEU A 166 7.62 -46.67 39.74
C LEU A 166 6.29 -47.00 40.45
N ASN A 167 5.16 -46.86 39.76
CA ASN A 167 3.85 -47.20 40.31
C ASN A 167 3.69 -48.70 40.56
N VAL A 168 4.23 -49.56 39.68
CA VAL A 168 4.22 -51.03 39.87
C VAL A 168 5.07 -51.41 41.09
N ALA A 169 6.31 -50.94 41.20
CA ALA A 169 7.19 -51.24 42.34
C ALA A 169 6.61 -50.73 43.67
N ALA A 170 6.07 -49.51 43.69
CA ALA A 170 5.38 -48.95 44.84
C ALA A 170 4.11 -49.73 45.25
N THR A 171 3.48 -50.43 44.30
CA THR A 171 2.27 -51.23 44.56
C THR A 171 2.64 -52.60 45.12
N ASP A 172 3.60 -53.32 44.51
CA ASP A 172 4.09 -54.60 45.02
C ASP A 172 4.62 -54.47 46.45
N TYR A 173 5.53 -53.52 46.71
CA TYR A 173 6.05 -53.25 48.06
C TYR A 173 4.93 -53.08 49.11
N MET A 174 3.91 -52.26 48.81
CA MET A 174 2.79 -52.02 49.72
C MET A 174 1.85 -53.23 49.85
N GLU A 175 1.74 -54.07 48.82
CA GLU A 175 0.95 -55.31 48.85
C GLU A 175 1.66 -56.40 49.69
N GLN A 176 2.96 -56.61 49.48
CA GLN A 176 3.77 -57.54 50.30
C GLN A 176 3.72 -57.15 51.79
N ALA A 177 3.90 -55.87 52.10
CA ALA A 177 3.88 -55.38 53.49
C ALA A 177 2.50 -55.55 54.15
N LYS A 178 1.42 -55.21 53.45
CA LYS A 178 0.04 -55.41 53.92
C LYS A 178 -0.32 -56.89 54.05
N SER A 179 0.18 -57.74 53.17
CA SER A 179 0.02 -59.20 53.23
C SER A 179 0.65 -59.77 54.50
N TYR A 180 1.90 -59.40 54.83
CA TYR A 180 2.54 -59.78 56.08
C TYR A 180 1.81 -59.26 57.32
N LEU A 181 1.36 -58.01 57.31
CA LEU A 181 0.53 -57.43 58.39
C LEU A 181 -0.78 -58.21 58.59
N SER A 182 -1.47 -58.58 57.50
CA SER A 182 -2.67 -59.42 57.54
C SER A 182 -2.38 -60.78 58.18
N ASP A 183 -1.30 -61.44 57.75
CA ASP A 183 -0.85 -62.72 58.33
C ASP A 183 -0.48 -62.60 59.81
N GLN A 184 0.17 -61.50 60.24
CA GLN A 184 0.48 -61.31 61.66
C GLN A 184 -0.79 -61.05 62.48
N ASN A 185 -1.76 -60.27 61.98
CA ASN A 185 -3.05 -60.04 62.63
C ASN A 185 -3.88 -61.33 62.74
N ALA A 186 -3.87 -62.17 61.71
CA ALA A 186 -4.51 -63.48 61.73
C ALA A 186 -3.85 -64.43 62.74
N LYS A 187 -2.51 -64.48 62.76
CA LYS A 187 -1.72 -65.23 63.75
C LYS A 187 -1.99 -64.72 65.18
N PHE A 188 -2.04 -63.41 65.40
CA PHE A 188 -2.33 -62.78 66.70
C PHE A 188 -3.74 -63.10 67.20
N THR A 189 -4.76 -62.93 66.34
CA THR A 189 -6.15 -63.25 66.67
C THR A 189 -6.29 -64.73 67.06
N LYS A 190 -5.59 -65.62 66.36
CA LYS A 190 -5.54 -67.05 66.71
C LYS A 190 -4.81 -67.31 68.03
N GLU A 191 -3.66 -66.67 68.26
CA GLU A 191 -2.86 -66.86 69.46
C GLU A 191 -3.56 -66.34 70.74
N ILE A 192 -4.41 -65.32 70.62
CA ILE A 192 -5.33 -64.87 71.67
C ILE A 192 -6.39 -65.94 71.96
N ASN A 193 -7.07 -66.45 70.93
CA ASN A 193 -8.16 -67.43 71.06
C ASN A 193 -7.68 -68.82 71.55
N GLU A 194 -6.40 -69.13 71.40
CA GLU A 194 -5.77 -70.38 71.86
C GLU A 194 -4.99 -70.20 73.20
N GLU A 195 -5.22 -69.10 73.94
CA GLU A 195 -4.64 -68.79 75.26
C GLU A 195 -3.10 -68.92 75.33
N PHE A 196 -2.38 -68.46 74.30
CA PHE A 196 -0.91 -68.44 74.34
C PHE A 196 -0.35 -67.47 75.38
N SER A 197 0.88 -67.72 75.83
CA SER A 197 1.53 -66.93 76.87
C SER A 197 1.70 -65.46 76.47
N GLN A 198 1.49 -64.56 77.45
CA GLN A 198 1.61 -63.10 77.31
C GLN A 198 2.85 -62.68 76.51
N LYS A 199 4.04 -63.19 76.84
CA LYS A 199 5.31 -62.89 76.14
C LYS A 199 5.30 -63.22 74.64
N ARG A 200 4.48 -64.17 74.19
CA ARG A 200 4.29 -64.48 72.77
C ARG A 200 3.31 -63.52 72.09
N LEU A 201 2.29 -63.07 72.81
CA LEU A 201 1.36 -62.04 72.33
C LEU A 201 2.05 -60.68 72.21
N GLU A 202 2.86 -60.29 73.20
CA GLU A 202 3.74 -59.11 73.16
C GLU A 202 4.66 -59.17 71.94
N SER A 203 5.44 -60.26 71.78
CA SER A 203 6.34 -60.44 70.62
C SER A 203 5.64 -60.58 69.25
N ARG A 204 4.30 -60.71 69.22
CA ARG A 204 3.49 -60.62 68.00
C ARG A 204 3.00 -59.19 67.77
N LEU A 205 2.58 -58.49 68.82
CA LEU A 205 2.19 -57.08 68.78
C LEU A 205 3.36 -56.19 68.34
N ASP A 206 4.56 -56.43 68.87
CA ASP A 206 5.79 -55.72 68.45
C ASP A 206 6.00 -55.83 66.93
N LYS A 207 5.81 -57.03 66.37
CA LYS A 207 5.97 -57.29 64.94
C LYS A 207 4.87 -56.66 64.09
N ILE A 208 3.66 -56.55 64.64
CA ILE A 208 2.55 -55.81 64.03
C ILE A 208 2.88 -54.30 64.05
N MET A 209 3.48 -53.77 65.12
CA MET A 209 3.87 -52.36 65.19
C MET A 209 4.98 -52.03 64.18
N SER A 210 6.10 -52.76 64.15
CA SER A 210 7.18 -52.49 63.19
C SER A 210 6.75 -52.61 61.72
N ILE A 211 5.87 -53.55 61.33
CA ILE A 211 5.37 -53.57 59.94
C ILE A 211 4.40 -52.41 59.65
N ASN A 212 3.68 -51.87 60.64
CA ASN A 212 2.94 -50.63 60.44
C ASN A 212 3.90 -49.44 60.27
N ASN A 213 4.98 -49.33 61.06
CA ASN A 213 6.02 -48.31 60.86
C ASN A 213 6.57 -48.34 59.41
N VAL A 214 6.88 -49.54 58.89
CA VAL A 214 7.29 -49.76 57.49
C VAL A 214 6.24 -49.28 56.49
N ILE A 215 4.97 -49.67 56.69
CA ILE A 215 3.84 -49.28 55.84
C ILE A 215 3.64 -47.76 55.85
N ASP A 216 3.77 -47.10 57.01
CA ASP A 216 3.56 -45.67 57.17
C ASP A 216 4.71 -44.86 56.56
N SER A 217 5.97 -45.24 56.81
CA SER A 217 7.13 -44.69 56.08
C SER A 217 6.97 -44.88 54.56
N GLY A 218 6.45 -46.03 54.14
CA GLY A 218 6.12 -46.33 52.74
C GLY A 218 5.02 -45.42 52.15
N ASN A 219 3.98 -45.11 52.93
CA ASN A 219 2.94 -44.17 52.55
C ASN A 219 3.51 -42.75 52.42
N GLU A 220 4.34 -42.30 53.37
CA GLU A 220 5.01 -40.99 53.32
C GLU A 220 5.89 -40.85 52.07
N THR A 221 6.71 -41.87 51.76
CA THR A 221 7.54 -41.92 50.54
C THR A 221 6.68 -41.81 49.28
N ARG A 222 5.55 -42.52 49.21
CA ARG A 222 4.62 -42.45 48.06
C ARG A 222 3.95 -41.09 47.94
N ILE A 223 3.62 -40.43 49.05
CA ILE A 223 3.03 -39.08 49.07
C ILE A 223 4.08 -38.04 48.64
N ALA A 224 5.32 -38.13 49.13
CA ALA A 224 6.41 -37.25 48.73
C ALA A 224 6.72 -37.39 47.23
N ASN A 225 6.82 -38.62 46.74
CA ASN A 225 7.00 -38.93 45.33
C ASN A 225 5.85 -38.40 44.45
N PHE A 226 4.58 -38.56 44.86
CA PHE A 226 3.44 -38.01 44.11
C PHE A 226 3.47 -36.49 44.04
N LYS A 227 3.79 -35.80 45.16
CA LYS A 227 3.98 -34.34 45.18
C LYS A 227 5.14 -33.90 44.30
N ALA A 228 6.25 -34.65 44.31
CA ALA A 228 7.40 -34.38 43.46
C ALA A 228 7.06 -34.45 41.97
N LEU A 229 6.35 -35.50 41.54
CA LEU A 229 5.89 -35.65 40.16
C LEU A 229 4.91 -34.54 39.76
N SER A 230 3.91 -34.25 40.61
CA SER A 230 2.90 -33.23 40.33
C SER A 230 3.42 -31.80 40.31
N GLY A 231 4.53 -31.51 41.00
CA GLY A 231 5.16 -30.18 41.06
C GLY A 231 6.55 -30.12 40.43
N LYS A 232 6.95 -31.15 39.66
CA LYS A 232 8.30 -31.36 39.08
C LYS A 232 9.49 -31.16 40.05
N ASN A 233 9.26 -31.27 41.35
CA ASN A 233 10.24 -30.90 42.38
C ASN A 233 11.12 -32.10 42.76
N THR A 234 12.29 -32.18 42.15
CA THR A 234 13.30 -33.24 42.38
C THR A 234 13.79 -33.34 43.82
N ALA A 235 13.80 -32.24 44.60
CA ALA A 235 14.19 -32.27 46.00
C ALA A 235 13.24 -33.13 46.84
N LEU A 236 11.94 -33.16 46.54
CA LEU A 236 10.96 -33.99 47.25
C LEU A 236 11.15 -35.51 47.03
N ILE A 237 11.79 -35.93 45.92
CA ILE A 237 12.23 -37.33 45.76
C ILE A 237 13.53 -37.54 46.54
N SER A 238 14.47 -36.59 46.49
CA SER A 238 15.74 -36.65 47.19
C SER A 238 15.57 -36.81 48.70
N ASP A 239 14.69 -36.00 49.31
CA ASP A 239 14.39 -36.06 50.75
C ASP A 239 13.70 -37.38 51.13
N ALA A 240 12.84 -37.91 50.25
CA ALA A 240 12.12 -39.16 50.49
C ALA A 240 13.03 -40.41 50.51
N PHE A 241 14.28 -40.34 50.05
CA PHE A 241 15.18 -41.50 50.10
C PHE A 241 15.55 -41.92 51.53
N SER A 242 15.61 -41.01 52.50
CA SER A 242 15.93 -41.37 53.89
C SER A 242 14.90 -42.31 54.52
N ASN A 243 13.69 -42.35 53.98
CA ASN A 243 12.67 -43.29 54.44
C ASN A 243 13.02 -44.75 54.08
N PHE A 244 13.77 -45.01 53.00
CA PHE A 244 14.20 -46.37 52.66
C PHE A 244 15.26 -46.91 53.63
N ASP A 245 16.10 -46.05 54.22
CA ASP A 245 17.01 -46.45 55.31
C ASP A 245 16.22 -46.89 56.56
N VAL A 246 15.13 -46.18 56.88
CA VAL A 246 14.23 -46.49 58.02
C VAL A 246 13.44 -47.77 57.75
N ILE A 247 12.78 -47.87 56.58
CA ILE A 247 12.05 -49.06 56.10
C ILE A 247 12.97 -50.28 56.12
N GLY A 248 14.15 -50.15 55.54
CA GLY A 248 15.14 -51.22 55.45
C GLY A 248 15.54 -51.72 56.84
N LYS A 249 15.88 -50.81 57.75
CA LYS A 249 16.25 -51.16 59.12
C LYS A 249 15.12 -51.86 59.88
N GLU A 250 13.89 -51.36 59.83
CA GLU A 250 12.74 -52.00 60.51
C GLU A 250 12.46 -53.41 59.95
N ILE A 251 12.62 -53.63 58.64
CA ILE A 251 12.52 -54.96 58.03
C ILE A 251 13.68 -55.88 58.48
N ASP A 252 14.90 -55.37 58.52
CA ASP A 252 16.09 -56.13 58.93
C ASP A 252 16.02 -56.51 60.43
N ASP A 253 15.57 -55.59 61.30
CA ASP A 253 15.27 -55.85 62.72
C ASP A 253 14.11 -56.86 62.88
N LEU A 254 13.03 -56.74 62.08
CA LEU A 254 11.92 -57.71 62.03
C LEU A 254 12.37 -59.13 61.65
N ILE A 255 13.31 -59.26 60.71
CA ILE A 255 13.90 -60.55 60.30
C ILE A 255 14.63 -61.18 61.49
N LEU A 256 15.45 -60.41 62.21
CA LEU A 256 16.20 -60.91 63.38
C LEU A 256 15.31 -61.43 64.51
N VAL A 257 14.13 -60.84 64.72
CA VAL A 257 13.17 -61.31 65.76
C VAL A 257 12.16 -62.36 65.26
N SER A 258 12.22 -62.78 64.00
CA SER A 258 11.27 -63.74 63.41
C SER A 258 11.80 -65.17 63.36
N THR A 259 11.26 -66.04 64.22
CA THR A 259 11.61 -67.48 64.28
C THR A 259 10.79 -68.36 63.31
N ASP A 260 9.80 -67.79 62.62
CA ASP A 260 8.99 -68.49 61.62
C ASP A 260 9.62 -68.28 60.24
N GLN A 261 10.05 -69.36 59.60
CA GLN A 261 10.78 -69.30 58.33
C GLN A 261 9.91 -68.76 57.18
N ILE A 262 8.57 -68.91 57.25
CA ILE A 262 7.65 -68.32 56.27
C ILE A 262 7.61 -66.80 56.44
N ASN A 263 7.49 -66.32 57.69
CA ASN A 263 7.58 -64.89 58.01
C ASN A 263 8.91 -64.29 57.54
N VAL A 264 10.04 -64.99 57.70
CA VAL A 264 11.36 -64.49 57.26
C VAL A 264 11.41 -64.34 55.73
N ILE A 265 10.89 -65.31 54.97
CA ILE A 265 10.82 -65.22 53.51
C ILE A 265 9.91 -64.07 53.06
N GLN A 266 8.77 -63.87 53.73
CA GLN A 266 7.89 -62.72 53.45
C GLN A 266 8.60 -61.39 53.70
N LEU A 267 9.33 -61.24 54.81
CA LEU A 267 10.10 -60.02 55.11
C LEU A 267 11.23 -59.79 54.10
N GLN A 268 11.91 -60.85 53.66
CA GLN A 268 12.93 -60.76 52.60
C GLN A 268 12.32 -60.32 51.25
N ASN A 269 11.10 -60.76 50.93
CA ASN A 269 10.37 -60.28 49.75
C ASN A 269 9.97 -58.80 49.90
N ILE A 270 9.52 -58.36 51.09
CA ILE A 270 9.20 -56.95 51.37
C ILE A 270 10.46 -56.09 51.23
N ARG A 271 11.62 -56.54 51.73
CA ARG A 271 12.91 -55.87 51.56
C ARG A 271 13.25 -55.70 50.08
N LEU A 272 13.21 -56.78 49.31
CA LEU A 272 13.48 -56.75 47.87
C LEU A 272 12.50 -55.84 47.11
N ALA A 273 11.22 -55.81 47.48
CA ALA A 273 10.22 -54.92 46.89
C ALA A 273 10.46 -53.44 47.26
N ALA A 274 10.87 -53.16 48.51
CA ALA A 274 11.29 -51.82 48.94
C ALA A 274 12.54 -51.34 48.18
N ASP A 275 13.56 -52.19 48.06
CA ASP A 275 14.79 -51.92 47.32
C ASP A 275 14.50 -51.68 45.81
N ASN A 276 13.58 -52.45 45.22
CA ASN A 276 13.09 -52.22 43.86
C ASN A 276 12.33 -50.89 43.70
N TYR A 277 11.54 -50.50 44.71
CA TYR A 277 10.82 -49.21 44.69
C TYR A 277 11.80 -48.03 44.86
N GLN A 278 12.82 -48.15 45.72
CA GLN A 278 13.92 -47.20 45.82
C GLN A 278 14.63 -47.04 44.48
N LYS A 279 15.00 -48.16 43.84
CA LYS A 279 15.65 -48.17 42.52
C LYS A 279 14.79 -47.51 41.44
N ALA A 280 13.46 -47.69 41.47
CA ALA A 280 12.56 -46.98 40.57
C ALA A 280 12.48 -45.47 40.86
N MET A 281 12.57 -45.04 42.14
CA MET A 281 12.64 -43.61 42.50
C MET A 281 13.98 -42.97 42.09
N GLU A 282 15.10 -43.69 42.16
CA GLU A 282 16.39 -43.21 41.63
C GLU A 282 16.32 -42.96 40.12
N ASP A 283 15.76 -43.91 39.36
CA ASP A 283 15.55 -43.77 37.92
C ASP A 283 14.58 -42.61 37.60
N MET A 284 13.56 -42.39 38.43
CA MET A 284 12.63 -41.26 38.28
C MET A 284 13.30 -39.91 38.56
N LEU A 285 14.08 -39.80 39.63
CA LEU A 285 14.86 -38.59 39.94
C LEU A 285 15.84 -38.27 38.81
N LYS A 286 16.50 -39.29 38.24
CA LYS A 286 17.40 -39.13 37.11
C LYS A 286 16.67 -38.51 35.91
N ILE A 287 15.57 -39.09 35.44
CA ILE A 287 14.88 -38.60 34.25
C ILE A 287 14.23 -37.22 34.46
N MET A 288 13.75 -36.91 35.68
CA MET A 288 13.29 -35.55 36.02
C MET A 288 14.43 -34.52 35.99
N SER A 289 15.64 -34.92 36.38
CA SER A 289 16.83 -34.04 36.33
C SER A 289 17.31 -33.83 34.89
N GLU A 290 17.32 -34.88 34.07
CA GLU A 290 17.62 -34.80 32.63
C GLU A 290 16.58 -33.93 31.90
N ALA A 291 15.29 -34.06 32.22
CA ALA A 291 14.22 -33.21 31.68
C ALA A 291 14.39 -31.74 32.07
N SER A 292 14.86 -31.47 33.29
CA SER A 292 15.11 -30.10 33.77
C SER A 292 16.28 -29.45 33.03
N SER A 293 17.36 -30.19 32.75
CA SER A 293 18.47 -29.69 31.90
C SER A 293 17.98 -29.42 30.48
N LEU A 294 17.34 -30.41 29.86
CA LEU A 294 16.88 -30.31 28.47
C LEU A 294 15.85 -29.18 28.27
N SER A 295 15.06 -28.84 29.30
CA SER A 295 14.19 -27.65 29.29
C SER A 295 15.00 -26.35 29.25
N LEU A 296 16.08 -26.24 30.02
CA LEU A 296 16.98 -25.07 30.03
C LEU A 296 17.78 -24.94 28.72
N ASP A 297 18.31 -26.06 28.22
CA ASP A 297 19.04 -26.13 26.96
C ASP A 297 18.12 -25.70 25.80
N ARG A 298 16.88 -26.22 25.77
CA ARG A 298 15.83 -25.79 24.84
C ARG A 298 15.52 -24.31 24.95
N ILE A 299 15.26 -23.77 26.14
CA ILE A 299 14.96 -22.34 26.36
C ILE A 299 16.12 -21.46 25.85
N THR A 300 17.36 -21.91 25.98
CA THR A 300 18.54 -21.17 25.52
C THR A 300 18.64 -21.16 23.98
N ALA A 301 18.46 -22.31 23.34
CA ALA A 301 18.47 -22.43 21.88
C ALA A 301 17.28 -21.68 21.24
N THR A 302 16.08 -21.79 21.81
CA THR A 302 14.88 -21.12 21.26
C THR A 302 14.92 -19.60 21.46
N ALA A 303 15.43 -19.09 22.59
CA ALA A 303 15.67 -17.66 22.77
C ALA A 303 16.70 -17.11 21.77
N THR A 304 17.72 -17.91 21.44
CA THR A 304 18.72 -17.55 20.41
C THR A 304 18.08 -17.50 19.02
N LEU A 305 17.24 -18.48 18.67
CA LEU A 305 16.49 -18.54 17.41
C LEU A 305 15.55 -17.33 17.24
N GLN A 306 14.80 -16.99 18.31
CA GLN A 306 13.93 -15.81 18.34
C GLN A 306 14.73 -14.52 18.14
N GLN A 307 15.87 -14.37 18.82
CA GLN A 307 16.72 -13.19 18.67
C GLN A 307 17.28 -13.06 17.25
N GLN A 308 17.66 -14.17 16.60
CA GLN A 308 18.08 -14.14 15.19
C GLN A 308 16.91 -13.79 14.25
N ALA A 309 15.70 -14.30 14.47
CA ALA A 309 14.52 -13.91 13.69
C ALA A 309 14.28 -12.38 13.74
N THR A 310 14.32 -11.81 14.95
CA THR A 310 14.19 -10.36 15.17
C THR A 310 15.36 -9.58 14.56
N ASN A 311 16.61 -10.07 14.65
CA ASN A 311 17.76 -9.43 14.00
C ASN A 311 17.59 -9.30 12.48
N ILE A 312 17.07 -10.33 11.81
CA ILE A 312 16.83 -10.31 10.36
C ILE A 312 15.77 -9.24 10.03
N ALA A 313 14.65 -9.25 10.77
CA ALA A 313 13.55 -8.31 10.57
C ALA A 313 13.96 -6.84 10.80
N ASP A 314 14.66 -6.56 11.90
CA ASP A 314 15.12 -5.20 12.26
C ASP A 314 16.12 -4.65 11.24
N LYS A 315 17.11 -5.45 10.82
CA LYS A 315 18.13 -4.99 9.85
C LYS A 315 17.56 -4.79 8.44
N GLY A 316 16.65 -5.66 8.00
CA GLY A 316 15.91 -5.47 6.74
C GLY A 316 15.06 -4.19 6.77
N LEU A 317 14.39 -3.92 7.90
CA LEU A 317 13.59 -2.72 8.09
C LEU A 317 14.47 -1.43 8.12
N GLU A 318 15.62 -1.45 8.79
CA GLU A 318 16.58 -0.34 8.79
C GLU A 318 17.11 -0.04 7.38
N ARG A 319 17.41 -1.08 6.59
CA ARG A 319 17.89 -0.92 5.21
C ARG A 319 16.79 -0.41 4.28
N SER A 320 15.57 -0.95 4.37
CA SER A 320 14.40 -0.46 3.62
C SER A 320 14.09 1.01 3.96
N LYS A 321 14.17 1.40 5.24
CA LYS A 321 14.05 2.80 5.65
C LYS A 321 15.14 3.68 5.04
N THR A 322 16.40 3.23 5.05
CA THR A 322 17.53 3.97 4.47
C THR A 322 17.34 4.22 2.97
N VAL A 323 16.79 3.24 2.24
CA VAL A 323 16.45 3.35 0.81
C VAL A 323 15.27 4.31 0.58
N ALA A 324 14.27 4.32 1.47
CA ALA A 324 13.16 5.27 1.41
C ALA A 324 13.63 6.73 1.66
N ASP A 325 14.46 6.95 2.70
CA ASP A 325 15.02 8.27 3.03
C ASP A 325 15.88 8.82 1.87
N LEU A 326 16.72 8.00 1.25
CA LEU A 326 17.51 8.36 0.05
C LEU A 326 16.62 8.69 -1.15
N SER A 327 15.50 7.98 -1.33
CA SER A 327 14.53 8.24 -2.39
C SER A 327 13.83 9.59 -2.19
N VAL A 328 13.45 9.93 -0.95
CA VAL A 328 12.87 11.23 -0.59
C VAL A 328 13.87 12.36 -0.81
N GLU A 329 15.13 12.22 -0.37
CA GLU A 329 16.18 13.22 -0.63
C GLU A 329 16.40 13.43 -2.14
N THR A 330 16.38 12.36 -2.94
CA THR A 330 16.53 12.46 -4.40
C THR A 330 15.35 13.18 -5.05
N ILE A 331 14.12 12.96 -4.57
CA ILE A 331 12.92 13.68 -5.02
C ILE A 331 13.02 15.19 -4.71
N ASP A 332 13.42 15.57 -3.49
CA ASP A 332 13.50 16.98 -3.10
C ASP A 332 14.67 17.72 -3.76
N ASN A 333 15.83 17.06 -3.95
CA ASN A 333 16.90 17.61 -4.79
C ASN A 333 16.45 17.80 -6.24
N THR A 334 15.69 16.85 -6.81
CA THR A 334 15.12 16.98 -8.17
C THR A 334 14.13 18.15 -8.28
N ARG A 335 13.26 18.34 -7.28
CA ARG A 335 12.35 19.50 -7.16
C ARG A 335 13.13 20.82 -7.13
N ALA A 336 14.18 20.91 -6.32
CA ALA A 336 15.02 22.11 -6.20
C ALA A 336 15.73 22.46 -7.53
N VAL A 337 16.30 21.47 -8.21
CA VAL A 337 16.96 21.65 -9.52
C VAL A 337 15.97 22.09 -10.59
N MET A 338 14.77 21.49 -10.67
CA MET A 338 13.74 21.92 -11.62
C MET A 338 13.30 23.36 -11.38
N LEU A 339 13.08 23.77 -10.12
CA LEU A 339 12.65 25.12 -9.78
C LEU A 339 13.74 26.16 -10.14
N ALA A 340 15.00 25.90 -9.79
CA ALA A 340 16.12 26.76 -10.12
C ALA A 340 16.36 26.87 -11.64
N GLY A 341 16.23 25.75 -12.37
CA GLY A 341 16.33 25.71 -13.83
C GLY A 341 15.22 26.52 -14.51
N PHE A 342 13.98 26.38 -14.05
CA PHE A 342 12.83 27.14 -14.58
C PHE A 342 12.98 28.66 -14.36
N ILE A 343 13.33 29.08 -13.13
CA ILE A 343 13.56 30.51 -12.80
C ILE A 343 14.68 31.09 -13.69
N THR A 344 15.76 30.33 -13.90
CA THR A 344 16.88 30.73 -14.76
C THR A 344 16.46 30.88 -16.22
N ALA A 345 15.69 29.93 -16.76
CA ALA A 345 15.18 29.97 -18.13
C ALA A 345 14.27 31.20 -18.38
N VAL A 346 13.37 31.49 -17.45
CA VAL A 346 12.50 32.68 -17.51
C VAL A 346 13.31 33.97 -17.46
N ALA A 347 14.25 34.10 -16.52
CA ALA A 347 15.08 35.30 -16.38
C ALA A 347 15.92 35.60 -17.64
N VAL A 348 16.56 34.57 -18.22
CA VAL A 348 17.37 34.69 -19.44
C VAL A 348 16.47 35.03 -20.65
N GLY A 349 15.33 34.36 -20.81
CA GLY A 349 14.37 34.64 -21.88
C GLY A 349 13.86 36.08 -21.86
N THR A 350 13.46 36.58 -20.68
CA THR A 350 12.99 37.97 -20.51
C THR A 350 14.09 38.99 -20.84
N LEU A 351 15.33 38.75 -20.40
CA LEU A 351 16.46 39.65 -20.65
C LEU A 351 16.79 39.76 -22.15
N ILE A 352 16.82 38.63 -22.87
CA ILE A 352 17.07 38.60 -24.31
C ILE A 352 15.98 39.36 -25.07
N ASN A 353 14.70 39.13 -24.73
CA ASN A 353 13.58 39.78 -25.39
C ASN A 353 13.60 41.31 -25.18
N PHE A 354 13.91 41.78 -23.96
CA PHE A 354 14.04 43.20 -23.64
C PHE A 354 15.12 43.90 -24.48
N ILE A 355 16.27 43.26 -24.71
CA ILE A 355 17.37 43.79 -25.52
C ILE A 355 16.96 43.91 -27.01
N ILE A 356 16.22 42.94 -27.54
CA ILE A 356 15.73 42.94 -28.93
C ILE A 356 14.70 44.07 -29.13
N ILE A 357 13.69 44.16 -28.26
CA ILE A 357 12.59 45.14 -28.36
C ILE A 357 13.11 46.57 -28.25
N LYS A 358 14.00 46.85 -27.28
CA LYS A 358 14.56 48.19 -27.04
C LYS A 358 15.29 48.78 -28.26
N LYS A 359 15.80 47.93 -29.16
CA LYS A 359 16.50 48.36 -30.37
C LYS A 359 15.54 48.72 -31.51
N LEU A 360 14.55 47.87 -31.79
CA LEU A 360 13.56 48.07 -32.85
C LEU A 360 12.77 49.39 -32.70
N VAL A 361 12.43 49.77 -31.46
CA VAL A 361 11.67 51.01 -31.19
C VAL A 361 12.45 52.28 -31.56
N LYS A 362 13.79 52.26 -31.49
CA LYS A 362 14.61 53.44 -31.80
C LYS A 362 14.64 53.74 -33.30
N ASP A 363 14.84 52.71 -34.11
CA ASP A 363 15.18 52.85 -35.53
C ASP A 363 13.95 53.19 -36.41
N ILE A 364 12.74 52.98 -35.89
CA ILE A 364 11.47 53.39 -36.54
C ILE A 364 11.22 54.91 -36.37
N GLY A 365 11.50 55.45 -35.18
CA GLY A 365 11.10 56.82 -34.81
C GLY A 365 11.76 57.94 -35.65
N THR A 366 12.96 57.69 -36.18
CA THR A 366 13.67 58.64 -37.07
C THR A 366 12.98 58.83 -38.42
N ILE A 367 12.41 57.77 -39.01
CA ILE A 367 11.68 57.87 -40.28
C ILE A 367 10.35 58.61 -40.08
N THR A 368 9.67 58.36 -38.94
CA THR A 368 8.42 59.07 -38.60
C THR A 368 8.62 60.58 -38.39
N ALA A 369 9.83 61.01 -37.97
CA ALA A 369 10.18 62.42 -37.84
C ALA A 369 10.36 63.11 -39.20
N ALA A 370 11.14 62.52 -40.11
CA ALA A 370 11.40 63.09 -41.44
C ALA A 370 10.11 63.23 -42.27
N ALA A 371 9.22 62.23 -42.23
CA ALA A 371 7.94 62.27 -42.91
C ALA A 371 7.02 63.42 -42.40
N LYS A 372 7.16 63.83 -41.13
CA LYS A 372 6.40 64.95 -40.56
C LYS A 372 6.91 66.32 -40.98
N GLN A 373 8.19 66.48 -41.32
CA GLN A 373 8.76 67.77 -41.75
C GLN A 373 8.43 68.06 -43.23
N LEU A 374 8.55 67.06 -44.10
CA LEU A 374 8.23 67.21 -45.53
C LEU A 374 6.76 67.63 -45.76
N ALA A 375 5.85 67.17 -44.89
CA ALA A 375 4.43 67.52 -44.93
C ALA A 375 4.11 68.99 -44.61
N VAL A 376 5.09 69.80 -44.18
CA VAL A 376 4.92 71.24 -43.86
C VAL A 376 5.64 72.17 -44.85
N GLY A 377 6.24 71.61 -45.91
CA GLY A 377 6.88 72.39 -46.99
C GLY A 377 8.35 72.77 -46.76
N ASP A 378 8.99 72.23 -45.73
CA ASP A 378 10.44 72.34 -45.54
C ASP A 378 11.18 71.26 -46.34
N ILE A 379 12.27 71.64 -47.04
CA ILE A 379 12.89 70.84 -48.12
C ILE A 379 14.37 70.49 -47.85
N GLU A 380 15.03 71.12 -46.88
CA GLU A 380 16.42 70.78 -46.49
C GLU A 380 16.48 69.73 -45.37
N ILE A 381 16.03 68.51 -45.66
CA ILE A 381 16.08 67.37 -44.71
C ILE A 381 17.26 66.45 -45.06
N TYR A 382 18.32 66.48 -44.23
CA TYR A 382 19.47 65.59 -44.34
C TYR A 382 19.19 64.24 -43.64
N LEU A 383 18.99 63.17 -44.42
CA LEU A 383 18.96 61.79 -43.94
C LEU A 383 20.35 61.16 -44.07
N ASP A 384 20.85 60.55 -42.99
CA ASP A 384 22.24 60.06 -42.92
C ASP A 384 22.52 58.88 -43.86
N ALA A 385 23.70 58.88 -44.47
CA ALA A 385 23.96 58.28 -45.77
C ALA A 385 24.30 56.77 -45.74
N ASN A 386 24.02 56.05 -44.65
CA ASN A 386 24.41 54.64 -44.51
C ASN A 386 23.46 53.77 -43.64
N PRO A 387 22.16 53.68 -43.99
CA PRO A 387 21.23 52.77 -43.32
C PRO A 387 21.55 51.29 -43.64
N GLY A 388 21.04 50.37 -42.82
CA GLY A 388 21.29 48.92 -42.95
C GLY A 388 20.72 48.30 -44.25
N LYS A 389 21.17 47.10 -44.60
CA LYS A 389 20.58 46.28 -45.68
C LYS A 389 19.33 45.50 -45.21
N ASP A 390 18.59 46.08 -44.27
CA ASP A 390 17.37 45.51 -43.70
C ASP A 390 16.12 46.18 -44.28
N GLU A 391 14.96 45.73 -43.82
CA GLU A 391 13.65 46.21 -44.27
C GLU A 391 13.42 47.71 -43.98
N ILE A 392 14.18 48.32 -43.05
CA ILE A 392 14.09 49.75 -42.71
C ILE A 392 14.99 50.60 -43.62
N GLY A 393 16.17 50.11 -44.01
CA GLY A 393 17.08 50.86 -44.88
C GLY A 393 16.58 51.07 -46.32
N SER A 394 15.83 50.12 -46.87
CA SER A 394 15.14 50.30 -48.16
C SER A 394 14.14 51.46 -48.14
N LEU A 395 13.44 51.66 -47.02
CA LEU A 395 12.44 52.70 -46.85
C LEU A 395 13.08 54.11 -46.87
N SER A 396 14.23 54.27 -46.22
CA SER A 396 15.00 55.53 -46.24
C SER A 396 15.53 55.88 -47.64
N HIS A 397 15.98 54.89 -48.43
CA HIS A 397 16.51 55.15 -49.78
C HIS A 397 15.42 55.57 -50.78
N ALA A 398 14.17 55.13 -50.59
CA ALA A 398 13.02 55.59 -51.38
C ALA A 398 12.70 57.07 -51.11
N PHE A 399 12.65 57.47 -49.83
CA PHE A 399 12.34 58.84 -49.42
C PHE A 399 13.32 59.87 -49.99
N GLY A 400 14.62 59.57 -49.97
CA GLY A 400 15.68 60.48 -50.41
C GLY A 400 15.71 60.82 -51.92
N LYS A 401 14.95 60.10 -52.77
CA LYS A 401 14.85 60.43 -54.21
C LYS A 401 13.79 61.50 -54.51
N ILE A 402 12.80 61.66 -53.63
CA ILE A 402 11.66 62.55 -53.87
C ILE A 402 12.04 64.03 -53.69
N THR A 403 12.80 64.35 -52.63
CA THR A 403 13.22 65.73 -52.31
C THR A 403 14.05 66.39 -53.41
N LYS A 404 14.96 65.64 -54.04
CA LYS A 404 15.87 66.18 -55.07
C LYS A 404 15.15 66.70 -56.33
N SER A 405 13.99 66.15 -56.68
CA SER A 405 13.26 66.53 -57.90
C SER A 405 12.56 67.88 -57.82
N VAL A 406 12.32 68.41 -56.61
CA VAL A 406 11.50 69.62 -56.39
C VAL A 406 12.34 70.91 -56.55
N VAL A 407 13.62 70.86 -56.21
CA VAL A 407 14.50 72.04 -56.16
C VAL A 407 14.89 72.57 -57.55
N GLU A 408 15.22 71.67 -58.49
CA GLU A 408 15.75 72.07 -59.82
C GLU A 408 14.75 72.83 -60.71
N GLN A 409 13.44 72.74 -60.44
CA GLN A 409 12.41 73.32 -61.30
C GLN A 409 12.11 74.81 -61.02
N THR A 410 12.59 75.35 -59.89
CA THR A 410 12.21 76.72 -59.45
C THR A 410 13.03 77.84 -60.12
N GLU A 411 14.17 77.54 -60.74
CA GLU A 411 15.04 78.57 -61.34
C GLU A 411 14.77 78.85 -62.83
N ALA A 412 14.38 77.87 -63.65
CA ALA A 412 14.19 78.06 -65.09
C ALA A 412 13.10 79.10 -65.42
N MET A 413 11.99 79.11 -64.67
CA MET A 413 10.89 80.08 -64.86
C MET A 413 11.28 81.54 -64.57
N LYS A 414 12.38 81.80 -63.87
CA LYS A 414 12.84 83.17 -63.51
C LYS A 414 13.50 83.93 -64.65
N SER A 415 13.90 83.24 -65.73
CA SER A 415 14.63 83.85 -66.85
C SER A 415 13.72 84.25 -68.01
N LEU A 416 12.76 83.40 -68.40
CA LEU A 416 11.86 83.68 -69.54
C LEU A 416 11.02 84.96 -69.32
N ALA A 417 10.64 85.23 -68.06
CA ALA A 417 9.92 86.43 -67.64
C ALA A 417 10.69 87.76 -67.83
N LYS A 418 11.90 87.74 -68.41
CA LYS A 418 12.72 88.93 -68.70
C LYS A 418 12.99 89.18 -70.19
N GLY A 419 12.42 88.37 -71.09
CA GLY A 419 12.43 88.65 -72.54
C GLY A 419 13.71 88.28 -73.30
N ASP A 420 14.55 87.40 -72.74
CA ASP A 420 15.73 86.86 -73.44
C ASP A 420 15.34 85.63 -74.28
N ALA A 421 15.49 85.74 -75.61
CA ALA A 421 15.18 84.68 -76.58
C ALA A 421 16.36 83.73 -76.86
N SER A 422 17.49 83.84 -76.14
CA SER A 422 18.69 83.01 -76.32
C SER A 422 18.82 81.83 -75.36
N VAL A 423 17.83 81.60 -74.49
CA VAL A 423 17.84 80.54 -73.47
C VAL A 423 17.70 79.15 -74.11
N SER A 424 18.73 78.31 -73.96
CA SER A 424 18.71 76.90 -74.39
C SER A 424 17.99 76.02 -73.38
N ILE A 425 16.96 75.30 -73.83
CA ILE A 425 16.17 74.36 -73.02
C ILE A 425 16.48 72.94 -73.49
N ASN A 426 17.02 72.11 -72.60
CA ASN A 426 17.28 70.69 -72.82
C ASN A 426 16.31 69.82 -71.99
N PRO A 427 15.26 69.24 -72.59
CA PRO A 427 14.40 68.27 -71.91
C PRO A 427 15.20 67.05 -71.46
N ARG A 428 14.88 66.48 -70.29
CA ARG A 428 15.59 65.30 -69.76
C ARG A 428 15.03 63.95 -70.25
N SER A 429 13.86 63.95 -70.89
CA SER A 429 13.21 62.77 -71.50
C SER A 429 12.09 63.22 -72.43
N GLU A 430 11.62 62.36 -73.34
CA GLU A 430 10.46 62.64 -74.21
C GLU A 430 9.12 62.74 -73.44
N LYS A 431 9.10 62.32 -72.16
CA LYS A 431 7.97 62.55 -71.24
C LYS A 431 8.11 63.82 -70.39
N ASP A 432 9.10 64.66 -70.67
CA ASP A 432 9.29 65.99 -70.06
C ASP A 432 8.41 67.04 -70.78
N VAL A 433 7.09 66.88 -70.62
CA VAL A 433 6.05 67.63 -71.36
C VAL A 433 6.23 69.15 -71.21
N LEU A 434 6.65 69.61 -70.03
CA LEU A 434 6.75 71.04 -69.72
C LEU A 434 7.91 71.73 -70.48
N ASN A 435 9.04 71.04 -70.69
CA ASN A 435 10.16 71.59 -71.45
C ASN A 435 9.97 71.50 -72.98
N MET A 436 9.23 70.51 -73.49
CA MET A 436 9.01 70.39 -74.94
C MET A 436 8.08 71.47 -75.50
N SER A 437 6.99 71.81 -74.81
CA SER A 437 6.03 72.84 -75.28
C SER A 437 6.66 74.23 -75.45
N LEU A 438 7.72 74.54 -74.70
CA LEU A 438 8.35 75.85 -74.68
C LEU A 438 9.30 76.09 -75.88
N LYS A 439 9.64 75.05 -76.63
CA LYS A 439 10.58 75.09 -77.78
C LYS A 439 9.92 75.44 -79.12
N ASN A 440 8.70 74.95 -79.36
CA ASN A 440 8.09 75.00 -80.70
C ASN A 440 7.48 76.35 -81.09
N ALA A 441 7.30 77.28 -80.14
CA ALA A 441 6.69 78.59 -80.39
C ALA A 441 7.60 79.60 -81.13
N VAL A 442 8.86 79.25 -81.38
CA VAL A 442 9.89 80.19 -81.88
C VAL A 442 10.15 80.08 -83.40
N THR A 443 9.84 78.93 -84.02
CA THR A 443 10.36 78.59 -85.36
C THR A 443 9.52 79.13 -86.54
N THR A 444 8.20 79.25 -86.40
CA THR A 444 7.24 79.39 -87.52
C THR A 444 7.23 80.77 -88.24
N ILE A 445 8.20 81.65 -87.96
CA ILE A 445 8.16 83.08 -88.36
C ILE A 445 8.97 83.39 -89.64
N LEU A 446 9.67 82.41 -90.24
CA LEU A 446 10.83 82.70 -91.11
C LEU A 446 10.82 82.16 -92.58
N GLU A 447 9.83 81.41 -93.06
CA GLU A 447 10.00 80.60 -94.29
C GLU A 447 9.11 80.91 -95.53
N ILE A 448 8.32 81.99 -95.53
CA ILE A 448 7.49 82.38 -96.71
C ILE A 448 8.23 83.45 -97.54
N GLN A 449 9.13 83.03 -98.44
CA GLN A 449 9.80 83.94 -99.40
C GLN A 449 10.49 83.28 -100.65
N SER A 450 10.13 82.06 -101.08
CA SER A 450 10.95 81.22 -102.00
C SER A 450 10.62 81.14 -103.52
N GLU A 451 9.56 80.52 -104.07
CA GLU A 451 9.47 80.25 -105.55
C GLU A 451 8.08 80.46 -106.17
N THR A 452 8.03 81.18 -107.29
CA THR A 452 7.04 81.08 -108.36
C THR A 452 7.49 81.79 -109.63
N ASN A 453 7.65 81.09 -110.77
CA ASN A 453 7.35 81.63 -112.13
C ASN A 453 7.41 80.58 -113.28
N ARG A 454 8.42 79.70 -113.24
CA ARG A 454 8.89 78.68 -114.21
C ARG A 454 7.89 77.61 -114.77
N VAL A 455 6.56 77.70 -114.57
CA VAL A 455 5.63 76.53 -114.62
C VAL A 455 4.86 76.29 -115.91
N ILE A 456 4.24 77.33 -116.50
CA ILE A 456 2.97 77.22 -117.27
C ILE A 456 3.07 76.39 -118.57
N LYS A 457 4.28 75.96 -118.93
CA LYS A 457 4.64 75.30 -120.19
C LYS A 457 4.46 73.77 -120.19
N ALA A 458 4.43 73.12 -119.03
CA ALA A 458 4.53 71.65 -118.92
C ALA A 458 3.26 70.87 -119.32
N VAL A 459 2.09 71.38 -118.96
CA VAL A 459 0.83 70.60 -118.91
C VAL A 459 0.33 70.15 -120.29
N ARG A 460 0.68 70.86 -121.36
CA ARG A 460 -0.06 70.82 -122.64
C ARG A 460 0.20 69.62 -123.55
N LEU A 461 1.00 68.64 -123.13
CA LEU A 461 1.44 67.50 -123.96
C LEU A 461 1.44 66.12 -123.26
N GLY A 462 1.04 66.02 -121.98
CA GLY A 462 0.88 64.72 -121.30
C GLY A 462 2.17 63.92 -121.04
N GLN A 463 3.34 64.58 -121.04
CA GLN A 463 4.65 63.96 -120.77
C GLN A 463 5.22 64.50 -119.46
N LEU A 464 5.53 63.59 -118.51
CA LEU A 464 5.66 63.90 -117.08
C LEU A 464 7.09 63.73 -116.51
N ASN A 465 8.10 64.24 -117.22
CA ASN A 465 9.48 64.35 -116.74
C ASN A 465 10.05 65.72 -117.15
N LEU A 466 10.35 66.60 -116.19
CA LEU A 466 11.04 67.89 -116.39
C LEU A 466 11.90 68.23 -115.17
N ASP A 467 13.20 67.96 -115.26
CA ASP A 467 14.20 68.37 -114.26
C ASP A 467 14.59 69.86 -114.37
N HIS A 468 15.26 70.35 -113.32
CA HIS A 468 15.85 71.70 -113.08
C HIS A 468 14.98 72.77 -112.41
N THR A 469 15.57 73.36 -111.36
CA THR A 469 15.08 74.39 -110.41
C THR A 469 15.48 75.82 -110.80
N LEU A 470 14.78 76.85 -110.26
CA LEU A 470 15.36 78.10 -109.69
C LEU A 470 14.30 79.19 -109.35
N ASP A 471 14.01 79.32 -108.05
CA ASP A 471 13.98 80.52 -107.18
C ASP A 471 13.28 81.86 -107.58
N PHE A 472 12.57 82.40 -106.57
CA PHE A 472 11.96 83.72 -106.28
C PHE A 472 10.43 83.90 -106.29
N GLU A 473 9.93 84.67 -105.30
CA GLU A 473 8.53 84.69 -104.80
C GLU A 473 7.86 86.10 -104.76
N GLY A 474 6.63 86.20 -104.23
CA GLY A 474 5.85 87.43 -104.00
C GLY A 474 4.34 87.18 -104.15
N PHE A 475 3.59 88.12 -104.72
CA PHE A 475 2.30 87.78 -105.39
C PHE A 475 2.57 86.85 -106.59
N TRP A 476 3.73 87.03 -107.22
CA TRP A 476 4.41 86.03 -108.03
C TRP A 476 5.06 84.99 -107.10
N GLY A 477 4.24 84.44 -106.19
CA GLY A 477 4.46 83.34 -105.21
C GLY A 477 3.39 82.24 -105.35
N GLU A 478 2.33 82.50 -106.11
CA GLU A 478 1.12 81.65 -106.18
C GLU A 478 0.84 81.17 -107.62
N LEU A 479 1.22 81.98 -108.63
CA LEU A 479 0.90 81.78 -110.06
C LEU A 479 1.65 80.61 -110.75
N TYR A 480 2.57 79.95 -110.04
CA TYR A 480 3.41 78.86 -110.55
C TYR A 480 3.08 77.54 -109.87
N GLU A 481 2.99 77.51 -108.53
CA GLU A 481 2.51 76.30 -107.83
C GLU A 481 1.19 75.80 -108.44
N GLY A 482 0.28 76.74 -108.75
CA GLY A 482 -1.03 76.44 -109.35
C GLY A 482 -1.07 75.71 -110.69
N VAL A 483 0.03 75.52 -111.44
CA VAL A 483 -0.01 74.83 -112.77
C VAL A 483 1.02 73.69 -112.94
N HIS A 484 2.01 73.49 -112.07
CA HIS A 484 2.79 72.23 -111.98
C HIS A 484 2.22 71.31 -110.89
N GLY A 485 1.64 71.87 -109.83
CA GLY A 485 0.81 71.16 -108.85
C GLY A 485 -0.45 70.49 -109.43
N ILE A 486 -0.82 70.75 -110.70
CA ILE A 486 -1.88 69.99 -111.39
C ILE A 486 -1.39 68.62 -111.89
N VAL A 487 -0.08 68.43 -112.11
CA VAL A 487 0.47 67.25 -112.80
C VAL A 487 1.54 66.49 -112.03
N SER A 488 2.20 67.09 -111.04
CA SER A 488 3.00 66.36 -110.04
C SER A 488 2.11 65.62 -109.03
N VAL A 489 1.03 66.26 -108.58
CA VAL A 489 0.12 65.78 -107.52
C VAL A 489 -0.62 64.48 -107.88
N LEU A 490 -0.78 64.14 -109.16
CA LEU A 490 -1.41 62.89 -109.59
C LEU A 490 -0.50 61.65 -109.49
N LYS A 491 0.82 61.82 -109.34
CA LYS A 491 1.79 60.70 -109.41
C LYS A 491 2.04 60.05 -108.05
N ALA A 492 2.54 60.82 -107.08
CA ALA A 492 2.96 60.29 -105.77
C ALA A 492 1.86 59.55 -104.98
N PRO A 493 0.59 60.01 -104.91
CA PRO A 493 -0.43 59.36 -104.09
C PRO A 493 -0.77 57.93 -104.53
N ILE A 494 -0.64 57.65 -105.84
CA ILE A 494 -1.00 56.34 -106.42
C ILE A 494 0.05 55.28 -106.06
N ASP A 495 1.34 55.61 -106.17
CA ASP A 495 2.43 54.72 -105.79
C ASP A 495 2.42 54.42 -104.28
N VAL A 496 2.17 55.44 -103.45
CA VAL A 496 2.11 55.31 -101.99
C VAL A 496 0.89 54.50 -101.53
N THR A 497 -0.29 54.71 -102.14
CA THR A 497 -1.50 53.94 -101.83
C THR A 497 -1.30 52.43 -102.03
N ASN A 498 -0.66 52.03 -103.13
CA ASN A 498 -0.37 50.63 -103.42
C ASN A 498 0.59 50.00 -102.39
N LYS A 499 1.65 50.72 -101.99
CA LYS A 499 2.63 50.27 -101.00
C LYS A 499 1.98 49.95 -99.64
N TYR A 500 1.09 50.81 -99.17
CA TYR A 500 0.47 50.65 -97.85
C TYR A 500 -0.60 49.55 -97.83
N LEU A 501 -1.41 49.42 -98.88
CA LEU A 501 -2.32 48.28 -99.05
C LEU A 501 -1.59 46.93 -99.01
N GLN A 502 -0.44 46.84 -99.67
CA GLN A 502 0.36 45.61 -99.70
C GLN A 502 1.02 45.27 -98.36
N ALA A 503 1.42 46.27 -97.56
CA ALA A 503 1.99 46.03 -96.23
C ALA A 503 0.92 45.56 -95.22
N ILE A 504 -0.23 46.24 -95.19
CA ILE A 504 -1.34 45.91 -94.28
C ILE A 504 -1.93 44.53 -94.63
N SER A 505 -2.01 44.17 -95.91
CA SER A 505 -2.41 42.82 -96.35
C SER A 505 -1.47 41.69 -95.87
N ASN A 506 -0.25 42.01 -95.44
CA ASN A 506 0.72 41.06 -94.89
C ASN A 506 0.82 41.12 -93.36
N GLY A 507 -0.07 41.87 -92.69
CA GLY A 507 -0.03 42.06 -91.23
C GLY A 507 1.10 42.99 -90.75
N VAL A 508 1.80 43.68 -91.64
CA VAL A 508 2.88 44.61 -91.30
C VAL A 508 2.30 46.02 -91.16
N ILE A 509 2.14 46.48 -89.93
CA ILE A 509 1.66 47.83 -89.64
C ILE A 509 2.81 48.81 -89.87
N LEU A 510 2.67 49.65 -90.90
CA LEU A 510 3.58 50.76 -91.18
C LEU A 510 3.21 51.99 -90.34
N PRO A 511 4.16 52.92 -90.06
CA PRO A 511 3.83 54.22 -89.47
C PRO A 511 2.87 55.01 -90.36
N GLU A 512 2.14 55.95 -89.76
CA GLU A 512 1.21 56.82 -90.48
C GLU A 512 1.86 57.60 -91.65
N LEU A 513 1.08 57.84 -92.70
CA LEU A 513 1.46 58.73 -93.79
C LEU A 513 1.57 60.17 -93.26
N THR A 514 2.79 60.67 -93.16
CA THR A 514 3.10 62.07 -92.85
C THR A 514 3.17 62.96 -94.11
N GLU A 515 3.19 62.35 -95.30
CA GLU A 515 3.09 63.07 -96.57
C GLU A 515 1.79 63.88 -96.63
N THR A 516 1.91 65.15 -97.01
CA THR A 516 0.78 66.08 -97.13
C THR A 516 0.19 65.99 -98.52
N TYR A 517 -1.09 65.64 -98.62
CA TYR A 517 -1.84 65.62 -99.87
C TYR A 517 -3.02 66.59 -99.79
N HIS A 518 -3.63 66.88 -100.94
CA HIS A 518 -4.76 67.80 -101.06
C HIS A 518 -5.90 67.18 -101.87
N GLY A 519 -7.12 67.70 -101.67
CA GLY A 519 -8.33 67.16 -102.30
C GLY A 519 -8.58 65.69 -101.95
N GLU A 520 -9.05 64.92 -102.93
CA GLU A 520 -9.44 63.51 -102.77
C GLU A 520 -8.27 62.61 -102.32
N PHE A 521 -7.02 62.95 -102.67
CA PHE A 521 -5.85 62.20 -102.21
C PHE A 521 -5.58 62.37 -100.71
N ASN A 522 -5.94 63.52 -100.12
CA ASN A 522 -5.93 63.64 -98.67
C ASN A 522 -6.99 62.71 -98.06
N THR A 523 -8.18 62.61 -98.64
CA THR A 523 -9.22 61.67 -98.20
C THR A 523 -8.72 60.22 -98.20
N THR A 524 -7.93 59.82 -99.21
CA THR A 524 -7.27 58.51 -99.28
C THR A 524 -6.23 58.33 -98.18
N LYS A 525 -5.27 59.26 -98.03
CA LYS A 525 -4.22 59.23 -96.99
C LYS A 525 -4.81 59.19 -95.58
N GLU A 526 -5.77 60.06 -95.29
CA GLU A 526 -6.50 60.10 -94.02
C GLU A 526 -7.26 58.79 -93.75
N SER A 527 -7.68 58.07 -94.79
CA SER A 527 -8.33 56.76 -94.63
C SER A 527 -7.32 55.63 -94.40
N ILE A 528 -6.13 55.70 -94.99
CA ILE A 528 -5.02 54.79 -94.69
C ILE A 528 -4.52 55.01 -93.24
N ASN A 529 -4.36 56.26 -92.79
CA ASN A 529 -3.97 56.55 -91.41
C ASN A 529 -5.02 56.08 -90.39
N ARG A 530 -6.31 56.34 -90.64
CA ARG A 530 -7.40 55.78 -89.80
C ARG A 530 -7.34 54.25 -89.71
N MET A 531 -7.00 53.57 -90.80
CA MET A 531 -6.82 52.11 -90.81
C MET A 531 -5.58 51.67 -90.01
N ILE A 532 -4.45 52.36 -90.15
CA ILE A 532 -3.22 52.10 -89.36
C ILE A 532 -3.49 52.24 -87.86
N VAL A 533 -4.10 53.36 -87.44
CA VAL A 533 -4.45 53.62 -86.04
C VAL A 533 -5.41 52.57 -85.50
N ALA A 534 -6.46 52.23 -86.25
CA ALA A 534 -7.45 51.24 -85.82
C ALA A 534 -6.85 49.83 -85.61
N VAL A 535 -5.89 49.41 -86.45
CA VAL A 535 -5.21 48.11 -86.29
C VAL A 535 -4.18 48.15 -85.15
N ASN A 536 -3.38 49.23 -85.03
CA ASN A 536 -2.43 49.40 -83.93
C ASN A 536 -3.12 49.35 -82.57
N ASN A 537 -4.22 50.10 -82.40
CA ASN A 537 -4.98 50.12 -81.16
C ASN A 537 -5.50 48.71 -80.81
N LEU A 538 -6.07 47.98 -81.78
CA LEU A 538 -6.59 46.63 -81.53
C LEU A 538 -5.49 45.66 -81.09
N VAL A 539 -4.30 45.72 -81.70
CA VAL A 539 -3.18 44.85 -81.34
C VAL A 539 -2.61 45.20 -79.97
N HIS A 540 -2.44 46.49 -79.66
CA HIS A 540 -2.01 46.94 -78.34
C HIS A 540 -2.96 46.47 -77.23
N ASP A 541 -4.25 46.75 -77.40
CA ASP A 541 -5.30 46.42 -76.45
C ASP A 541 -5.45 44.90 -76.27
N THR A 542 -5.32 44.11 -77.34
CA THR A 542 -5.40 42.64 -77.25
C THR A 542 -4.24 42.07 -76.44
N ASN A 543 -3.03 42.63 -76.55
CA ASN A 543 -1.88 42.20 -75.77
C ASN A 543 -2.02 42.61 -74.29
N ASP A 544 -2.48 43.83 -74.02
CA ASP A 544 -2.68 44.36 -72.67
C ASP A 544 -3.73 43.54 -71.88
N LEU A 545 -4.79 43.05 -72.55
CA LEU A 545 -5.74 42.08 -71.99
C LEU A 545 -5.12 40.70 -71.73
N ILE A 546 -4.15 40.26 -72.54
CA ILE A 546 -3.46 38.97 -72.36
C ILE A 546 -2.51 39.04 -71.16
N ASP A 547 -1.72 40.10 -71.03
CA ASP A 547 -0.77 40.28 -69.93
C ASP A 547 -1.50 40.31 -68.58
N HIS A 548 -2.56 41.13 -68.44
CA HIS A 548 -3.38 41.16 -67.23
C HIS A 548 -4.10 39.83 -66.96
N ALA A 549 -4.46 39.05 -67.99
CA ALA A 549 -5.05 37.73 -67.81
C ALA A 549 -4.02 36.67 -67.34
N ILE A 550 -2.75 36.79 -67.77
CA ILE A 550 -1.65 35.94 -67.32
C ILE A 550 -1.29 36.22 -65.86
N ASP A 551 -1.25 37.49 -65.46
CA ASP A 551 -1.01 37.91 -64.07
C ASP A 551 -2.21 37.64 -63.13
N GLY A 552 -3.32 37.10 -63.67
CA GLY A 552 -4.51 36.72 -62.91
C GLY A 552 -5.50 37.86 -62.64
N GLU A 553 -5.25 39.06 -63.16
CA GLU A 553 -6.15 40.22 -63.10
C GLU A 553 -7.33 40.11 -64.09
N LEU A 554 -8.03 38.96 -64.07
CA LEU A 554 -9.17 38.62 -64.93
C LEU A 554 -10.35 39.62 -64.86
N SER A 555 -10.30 40.60 -63.95
CA SER A 555 -11.28 41.69 -63.86
C SER A 555 -11.00 42.85 -64.83
N TYR A 556 -9.80 42.92 -65.42
CA TYR A 556 -9.40 43.97 -66.35
C TYR A 556 -10.23 43.94 -67.64
N ARG A 557 -10.64 45.10 -68.13
CA ARG A 557 -11.51 45.27 -69.31
C ARG A 557 -11.09 46.53 -70.06
N ILE A 558 -10.94 46.42 -71.37
CA ILE A 558 -10.57 47.55 -72.21
C ILE A 558 -11.79 48.26 -72.78
N SER A 559 -11.71 49.58 -72.90
CA SER A 559 -12.77 50.41 -73.46
C SER A 559 -13.02 50.08 -74.92
N SER A 560 -14.24 49.65 -75.24
CA SER A 560 -14.66 49.46 -76.63
C SER A 560 -14.77 50.78 -77.40
N ASP A 561 -14.73 51.95 -76.75
CA ASP A 561 -14.96 53.26 -77.38
C ASP A 561 -13.75 53.82 -78.12
N SER A 562 -12.55 53.28 -77.87
CA SER A 562 -11.35 53.48 -78.70
C SER A 562 -11.45 52.81 -80.09
N HIS A 563 -12.50 52.02 -80.33
CA HIS A 563 -12.66 51.16 -81.51
C HIS A 563 -13.94 51.45 -82.30
N MET A 564 -13.86 51.19 -83.61
CA MET A 564 -14.98 51.31 -84.54
C MET A 564 -15.13 50.06 -85.41
N GLY A 565 -16.29 49.92 -86.06
CA GLY A 565 -16.58 48.79 -86.95
C GLY A 565 -16.49 47.43 -86.25
N ASP A 566 -15.95 46.43 -86.95
CA ASP A 566 -15.84 45.07 -86.44
C ASP A 566 -14.77 44.92 -85.34
N PHE A 567 -13.75 45.78 -85.29
CA PHE A 567 -12.76 45.78 -84.20
C PHE A 567 -13.41 46.08 -82.84
N LYS A 568 -14.42 46.97 -82.81
CA LYS A 568 -15.24 47.19 -81.60
C LYS A 568 -15.96 45.91 -81.16
N LYS A 569 -16.45 45.09 -82.11
CA LYS A 569 -17.11 43.81 -81.80
C LYS A 569 -16.13 42.78 -81.22
N ILE A 570 -14.87 42.76 -81.69
CA ILE A 570 -13.82 41.89 -81.15
C ILE A 570 -13.54 42.25 -79.68
N VAL A 571 -13.29 43.53 -79.37
CA VAL A 571 -13.03 43.98 -77.98
C VAL A 571 -14.24 43.71 -77.07
N ILE A 572 -15.46 43.93 -77.54
CA ILE A 572 -16.68 43.56 -76.81
C ILE A 572 -16.75 42.05 -76.56
N GLY A 573 -16.44 41.22 -77.57
CA GLY A 573 -16.45 39.76 -77.47
C GLY A 573 -15.43 39.23 -76.44
N VAL A 574 -14.18 39.70 -76.48
CA VAL A 574 -13.14 39.30 -75.51
C VAL A 574 -13.53 39.72 -74.08
N ASN A 575 -14.00 40.95 -73.90
CA ASN A 575 -14.53 41.43 -72.62
C ASN A 575 -15.71 40.57 -72.10
N GLN A 576 -16.59 40.12 -72.99
CA GLN A 576 -17.72 39.22 -72.65
C GLN A 576 -17.23 37.82 -72.25
N THR A 577 -16.27 37.23 -72.97
CA THR A 577 -15.66 35.95 -72.61
C THR A 577 -15.00 36.00 -71.24
N LEU A 578 -14.22 37.04 -70.94
CA LEU A 578 -13.62 37.22 -69.61
C LEU A 578 -14.66 37.39 -68.50
N SER A 579 -15.82 37.98 -68.79
CA SER A 579 -16.91 38.10 -67.80
C SER A 579 -17.62 36.76 -67.54
N ALA A 580 -17.87 35.98 -68.59
CA ALA A 580 -18.45 34.64 -68.46
C ALA A 580 -17.57 33.69 -67.61
N VAL A 581 -16.25 33.83 -67.66
CA VAL A 581 -15.30 33.02 -66.88
C VAL A 581 -15.13 33.51 -65.45
N ILE A 582 -15.11 34.83 -65.20
CA ILE A 582 -14.80 35.35 -63.86
C ILE A 582 -15.95 35.25 -62.86
N GLU A 583 -17.21 35.35 -63.31
CA GLU A 583 -18.37 35.31 -62.41
C GLU A 583 -18.48 33.98 -61.63
N PRO A 584 -18.41 32.79 -62.25
CA PRO A 584 -18.39 31.51 -61.53
C PRO A 584 -17.22 31.39 -60.54
N VAL A 585 -16.03 31.86 -60.93
CA VAL A 585 -14.83 31.78 -60.10
C VAL A 585 -14.95 32.69 -58.87
N LYS A 586 -15.54 33.88 -59.01
CA LYS A 586 -15.81 34.78 -57.88
C LYS A 586 -16.90 34.25 -56.95
N GLU A 587 -17.99 33.68 -57.47
CA GLU A 587 -19.02 33.09 -56.60
C GLU A 587 -18.46 31.87 -55.85
N ALA A 588 -17.68 31.01 -56.52
CA ALA A 588 -16.99 29.89 -55.88
C ALA A 588 -15.99 30.35 -54.81
N GLN A 589 -15.21 31.41 -55.06
CA GLN A 589 -14.29 31.98 -54.06
C GLN A 589 -15.04 32.47 -52.81
N VAL A 590 -16.22 33.09 -52.97
CA VAL A 590 -17.05 33.54 -51.83
C VAL A 590 -17.56 32.35 -51.02
N VAL A 591 -18.10 31.31 -51.68
CA VAL A 591 -18.66 30.13 -51.00
C VAL A 591 -17.57 29.29 -50.33
N LEU A 592 -16.41 29.12 -50.96
CA LEU A 592 -15.24 28.48 -50.34
C LEU A 592 -14.67 29.31 -49.17
N LYS A 593 -14.79 30.65 -49.21
CA LYS A 593 -14.39 31.49 -48.09
C LYS A 593 -15.38 31.39 -46.91
N ALA A 594 -16.67 31.25 -47.19
CA ALA A 594 -17.70 30.95 -46.20
C ALA A 594 -17.45 29.57 -45.53
N LEU A 595 -17.19 28.53 -46.33
CA LEU A 595 -16.77 27.21 -45.83
C LEU A 595 -15.52 27.31 -44.94
N SER A 596 -14.51 28.08 -45.34
CA SER A 596 -13.30 28.34 -44.55
C SER A 596 -13.56 29.10 -43.23
N ASN A 597 -14.74 29.71 -43.05
CA ASN A 597 -15.17 30.34 -41.80
C ASN A 597 -16.10 29.44 -40.96
N GLY A 598 -16.56 28.30 -41.51
CA GLY A 598 -17.62 27.48 -40.92
C GLY A 598 -19.05 27.93 -41.25
N GLU A 599 -19.23 28.85 -42.21
CA GLU A 599 -20.53 29.37 -42.66
C GLU A 599 -21.15 28.41 -43.71
N LEU A 600 -21.76 27.34 -43.24
CA LEU A 600 -22.20 26.22 -44.09
C LEU A 600 -23.45 26.52 -44.95
N ASP A 601 -24.22 27.57 -44.67
CA ASP A 601 -25.44 27.95 -45.42
C ASP A 601 -25.15 28.49 -46.85
N ALA A 602 -23.89 28.80 -47.17
CA ALA A 602 -23.51 29.39 -48.45
C ALA A 602 -23.58 28.37 -49.60
N ARG A 603 -24.08 28.80 -50.76
CA ARG A 603 -24.16 28.00 -52.00
C ARG A 603 -23.91 28.88 -53.21
N ILE A 604 -23.33 28.31 -54.27
CA ILE A 604 -23.20 28.91 -55.60
C ILE A 604 -24.57 28.86 -56.27
N ARG A 605 -25.15 30.03 -56.56
CA ARG A 605 -26.55 30.18 -57.03
C ARG A 605 -26.64 30.56 -58.52
N GLY A 606 -25.58 31.08 -59.14
CA GLY A 606 -25.56 31.46 -60.55
C GLY A 606 -25.99 30.32 -61.50
N ASP A 607 -26.65 30.66 -62.62
CA ASP A 607 -27.14 29.68 -63.60
C ASP A 607 -26.07 29.29 -64.64
N TYR A 608 -24.92 28.84 -64.14
CA TYR A 608 -23.77 28.47 -64.95
C TYR A 608 -23.99 27.16 -65.73
N LYS A 609 -23.29 27.00 -66.85
CA LYS A 609 -23.41 25.86 -67.79
C LYS A 609 -22.04 25.24 -68.05
N GLY A 610 -22.02 24.02 -68.59
CA GLY A 610 -20.77 23.31 -68.90
C GLY A 610 -19.92 23.07 -67.66
N ASP A 611 -18.61 23.27 -67.76
CA ASP A 611 -17.66 23.00 -66.67
C ASP A 611 -17.88 23.90 -65.46
N HIS A 612 -18.41 25.11 -65.65
CA HIS A 612 -18.81 25.99 -64.54
C HIS A 612 -20.03 25.46 -63.75
N ALA A 613 -20.89 24.65 -64.36
CA ALA A 613 -21.94 23.92 -63.63
C ALA A 613 -21.34 22.80 -62.76
N GLN A 614 -20.33 22.08 -63.26
CA GLN A 614 -19.63 21.05 -62.48
C GLN A 614 -18.94 21.64 -61.24
N ILE A 615 -18.34 22.84 -61.36
CA ILE A 615 -17.78 23.58 -60.21
C ILE A 615 -18.88 23.96 -59.21
N LYS A 616 -20.01 24.49 -59.69
CA LYS A 616 -21.19 24.82 -58.86
C LYS A 616 -21.67 23.61 -58.07
N ASP A 617 -21.91 22.50 -58.76
CA ASP A 617 -22.51 21.30 -58.17
C ASP A 617 -21.55 20.61 -57.20
N ALA A 618 -20.24 20.57 -57.51
CA ALA A 618 -19.23 20.00 -56.61
C ALA A 618 -19.03 20.82 -55.32
N VAL A 619 -19.00 22.15 -55.40
CA VAL A 619 -18.89 23.02 -54.21
C VAL A 619 -20.17 22.96 -53.38
N ASN A 620 -21.34 22.97 -54.01
CA ASN A 620 -22.63 22.88 -53.32
C ASN A 620 -22.78 21.52 -52.60
N ALA A 621 -22.50 20.41 -53.29
CA ALA A 621 -22.53 19.07 -52.68
C ALA A 621 -21.53 18.94 -51.52
N SER A 622 -20.35 19.55 -51.62
CA SER A 622 -19.37 19.60 -50.52
C SER A 622 -19.92 20.33 -49.30
N MET A 623 -20.66 21.44 -49.49
CA MET A 623 -21.36 22.12 -48.40
C MET A 623 -22.49 21.27 -47.82
N ASP A 624 -23.33 20.66 -48.67
CA ASP A 624 -24.44 19.80 -48.25
C ASP A 624 -23.96 18.62 -47.38
N THR A 625 -22.86 17.96 -47.76
CA THR A 625 -22.23 16.87 -46.99
C THR A 625 -21.73 17.36 -45.62
N ILE A 626 -21.01 18.48 -45.57
CA ILE A 626 -20.43 19.00 -44.32
C ILE A 626 -21.54 19.52 -43.38
N GLU A 627 -22.58 20.17 -43.91
CA GLU A 627 -23.77 20.60 -43.16
C GLU A 627 -24.50 19.41 -42.54
N MET A 628 -24.72 18.34 -43.30
CA MET A 628 -25.33 17.10 -42.81
C MET A 628 -24.52 16.49 -41.65
N ILE A 629 -23.20 16.38 -41.80
CA ILE A 629 -22.31 15.81 -40.79
C ILE A 629 -22.33 16.65 -39.50
N VAL A 630 -22.20 17.98 -39.62
CA VAL A 630 -22.21 18.89 -38.45
C VAL A 630 -23.58 18.88 -37.75
N SER A 631 -24.68 18.82 -38.52
CA SER A 631 -26.04 18.70 -37.98
C SER A 631 -26.24 17.41 -37.17
N GLU A 632 -25.81 16.27 -37.71
CA GLU A 632 -25.89 14.97 -37.01
C GLU A 632 -24.99 14.93 -35.77
N ILE A 633 -23.75 15.42 -35.85
CA ILE A 633 -22.85 15.51 -34.67
C ILE A 633 -23.53 16.32 -33.55
N ASN A 634 -24.06 17.51 -33.87
CA ASN A 634 -24.74 18.37 -32.89
C ASN A 634 -25.97 17.70 -32.28
N LYS A 635 -26.77 16.99 -33.08
CA LYS A 635 -27.93 16.19 -32.63
C LYS A 635 -27.56 15.11 -31.62
N TYR A 636 -26.50 14.34 -31.87
CA TYR A 636 -26.06 13.28 -30.96
C TYR A 636 -25.37 13.84 -29.71
N LEU A 637 -24.46 14.81 -29.85
CA LEU A 637 -23.81 15.47 -28.71
C LEU A 637 -24.81 16.19 -27.80
N LYS A 638 -25.83 16.84 -28.37
CA LYS A 638 -26.91 17.45 -27.58
C LYS A 638 -27.65 16.40 -26.75
N ASN A 639 -28.08 15.29 -27.36
CA ASN A 639 -28.78 14.24 -26.62
C ASN A 639 -27.91 13.63 -25.51
N ILE A 640 -26.60 13.47 -25.72
CA ILE A 640 -25.66 13.03 -24.68
C ILE A 640 -25.63 14.04 -23.51
N ALA A 641 -25.59 15.35 -23.80
CA ALA A 641 -25.64 16.41 -22.79
C ALA A 641 -27.01 16.51 -22.08
N ASP A 642 -28.10 16.22 -22.78
CA ASP A 642 -29.46 16.08 -22.24
C ASP A 642 -29.66 14.76 -21.44
N GLY A 643 -28.62 13.93 -21.28
CA GLY A 643 -28.64 12.67 -20.51
C GLY A 643 -29.17 11.45 -21.27
N ASN A 644 -29.50 11.58 -22.55
CA ASN A 644 -30.04 10.50 -23.37
C ASN A 644 -28.93 9.65 -24.02
N LEU A 645 -28.53 8.57 -23.34
CA LEU A 645 -27.50 7.63 -23.82
C LEU A 645 -28.09 6.40 -24.54
N ASN A 646 -29.42 6.27 -24.55
CA ASN A 646 -30.17 5.19 -25.19
C ASN A 646 -30.40 5.48 -26.69
N MET A 647 -29.30 5.67 -27.42
CA MET A 647 -29.28 5.99 -28.85
C MET A 647 -28.19 5.21 -29.59
N TYR A 648 -28.28 5.22 -30.91
CA TYR A 648 -27.23 4.76 -31.84
C TYR A 648 -27.17 5.70 -33.06
N MET A 649 -25.96 6.00 -33.53
CA MET A 649 -25.72 6.75 -34.77
C MET A 649 -25.66 5.79 -35.95
N GLY A 650 -26.82 5.55 -36.56
CA GLY A 650 -26.98 4.68 -37.73
C GLY A 650 -26.80 5.36 -39.09
N THR A 651 -26.57 6.67 -39.11
CA THR A 651 -26.35 7.46 -40.34
C THR A 651 -25.08 6.98 -41.05
N GLU A 652 -25.21 6.61 -42.33
CA GLU A 652 -24.04 6.25 -43.15
C GLU A 652 -23.27 7.52 -43.52
N LEU A 653 -21.96 7.52 -43.22
CA LEU A 653 -21.04 8.61 -43.51
C LEU A 653 -19.89 8.08 -44.36
N ASP A 654 -19.67 8.66 -45.53
CA ASP A 654 -18.65 8.20 -46.47
C ASP A 654 -17.22 8.59 -46.07
N GLY A 655 -16.25 7.78 -46.53
CA GLY A 655 -14.82 8.04 -46.36
C GLY A 655 -14.41 8.20 -44.89
N ASP A 656 -13.52 9.15 -44.62
CA ASP A 656 -12.97 9.37 -43.27
C ASP A 656 -14.02 9.79 -42.23
N PHE A 657 -15.16 10.34 -42.65
CA PHE A 657 -16.25 10.71 -41.76
C PHE A 657 -16.88 9.51 -41.02
N THR A 658 -16.70 8.29 -41.54
CA THR A 658 -17.00 7.03 -40.83
C THR A 658 -16.44 7.01 -39.41
N GLN A 659 -15.24 7.56 -39.21
CA GLN A 659 -14.55 7.56 -37.92
C GLN A 659 -15.30 8.36 -36.85
N ILE A 660 -16.02 9.42 -37.24
CA ILE A 660 -16.79 10.28 -36.33
C ILE A 660 -18.02 9.52 -35.79
N ARG A 661 -18.75 8.83 -36.67
CA ARG A 661 -19.88 7.97 -36.29
C ARG A 661 -19.42 6.87 -35.32
N ASP A 662 -18.32 6.20 -35.66
CA ASP A 662 -17.77 5.13 -34.83
C ASP A 662 -17.32 5.66 -33.45
N ALA A 663 -16.76 6.88 -33.39
CA ALA A 663 -16.39 7.55 -32.13
C ALA A 663 -17.60 7.91 -31.26
N ILE A 664 -18.67 8.47 -31.85
CA ILE A 664 -19.90 8.84 -31.13
C ILE A 664 -20.58 7.58 -30.55
N ASN A 665 -20.66 6.51 -31.34
CA ASN A 665 -21.17 5.23 -30.86
C ASN A 665 -20.30 4.65 -29.72
N TYR A 666 -18.98 4.71 -29.83
CA TYR A 666 -18.08 4.27 -28.77
C TYR A 666 -18.25 5.07 -27.45
N ILE A 667 -18.45 6.40 -27.53
CA ILE A 667 -18.74 7.23 -26.34
C ILE A 667 -20.05 6.80 -25.69
N LEU A 668 -21.12 6.61 -26.48
CA LEU A 668 -22.41 6.14 -25.99
C LEU A 668 -22.27 4.77 -25.31
N ASP A 669 -21.60 3.82 -25.95
CA ASP A 669 -21.40 2.46 -25.42
C ASP A 669 -20.59 2.48 -24.12
N SER A 670 -19.51 3.27 -24.07
CA SER A 670 -18.64 3.38 -22.88
C SER A 670 -19.32 4.08 -21.70
N PHE A 671 -20.15 5.09 -21.93
CA PHE A 671 -20.92 5.75 -20.85
C PHE A 671 -22.06 4.87 -20.34
N ASN A 672 -22.75 4.13 -21.22
CA ASN A 672 -23.74 3.14 -20.79
C ASN A 672 -23.11 2.09 -19.87
N HIS A 673 -21.96 1.52 -20.27
CA HIS A 673 -21.25 0.51 -19.49
C HIS A 673 -20.79 1.03 -18.12
N LEU A 674 -20.14 2.20 -18.08
CA LEU A 674 -19.62 2.78 -16.84
C LEU A 674 -20.74 3.16 -15.85
N LEU A 675 -21.85 3.72 -16.34
CA LEU A 675 -22.99 4.07 -15.48
C LEU A 675 -23.78 2.83 -15.02
N GLN A 676 -23.77 1.73 -15.80
CA GLN A 676 -24.28 0.43 -15.34
C GLN A 676 -23.40 -0.16 -14.22
N GLU A 677 -22.07 -0.16 -14.39
CA GLU A 677 -21.13 -0.62 -13.36
C GLU A 677 -21.27 0.20 -12.06
N MET A 678 -21.35 1.53 -12.15
CA MET A 678 -21.57 2.39 -10.98
C MET A 678 -22.92 2.14 -10.29
N ASN A 679 -23.97 1.81 -11.04
CA ASN A 679 -25.27 1.48 -10.46
C ASN A 679 -25.22 0.15 -9.70
N GLN A 680 -24.62 -0.89 -10.30
CA GLN A 680 -24.40 -2.19 -9.67
C GLN A 680 -23.52 -2.08 -8.40
N ALA A 681 -22.46 -1.27 -8.44
CA ALA A 681 -21.65 -0.98 -7.26
C ALA A 681 -22.45 -0.26 -6.17
N SER A 682 -23.39 0.63 -6.55
CA SER A 682 -24.29 1.29 -5.59
C SER A 682 -25.31 0.32 -4.97
N ASP A 683 -25.79 -0.68 -5.73
CA ASP A 683 -26.61 -1.77 -5.18
C ASP A 683 -25.82 -2.61 -4.17
N GLN A 684 -24.56 -2.94 -4.47
CA GLN A 684 -23.67 -3.69 -3.58
C GLN A 684 -23.36 -2.92 -2.29
N VAL A 685 -23.01 -1.62 -2.35
CA VAL A 685 -22.76 -0.80 -1.16
C VAL A 685 -24.01 -0.67 -0.28
N SER A 686 -25.18 -0.46 -0.90
CA SER A 686 -26.46 -0.39 -0.18
C SER A 686 -26.78 -1.71 0.54
N SER A 687 -26.63 -2.86 -0.13
CA SER A 687 -26.86 -4.18 0.49
C SER A 687 -25.85 -4.52 1.59
N ALA A 688 -24.58 -4.12 1.42
CA ALA A 688 -23.54 -4.31 2.44
C ALA A 688 -23.79 -3.41 3.67
N ALA A 689 -24.24 -2.18 3.48
CA ALA A 689 -24.61 -1.29 4.56
C ALA A 689 -25.79 -1.84 5.38
N ASP A 690 -26.84 -2.34 4.73
CA ASP A 690 -27.97 -2.98 5.38
C ASP A 690 -27.54 -4.22 6.19
N GLN A 691 -26.63 -5.04 5.64
CA GLN A 691 -26.05 -6.20 6.35
C GLN A 691 -25.25 -5.79 7.58
N VAL A 692 -24.36 -4.78 7.47
CA VAL A 692 -23.56 -4.27 8.60
C VAL A 692 -24.45 -3.65 9.67
N SER A 693 -25.55 -2.99 9.30
CA SER A 693 -26.55 -2.49 10.26
C SER A 693 -27.22 -3.63 11.02
N GLY A 694 -27.59 -4.71 10.33
CA GLY A 694 -28.09 -5.94 10.97
C GLY A 694 -27.08 -6.56 11.95
N SER A 695 -25.82 -6.68 11.54
CA SER A 695 -24.74 -7.18 12.42
C SER A 695 -24.49 -6.27 13.63
N ALA A 696 -24.56 -4.96 13.46
CA ALA A 696 -24.46 -4.00 14.55
C ALA A 696 -25.62 -4.14 15.55
N GLN A 697 -26.85 -4.34 15.05
CA GLN A 697 -28.02 -4.59 15.90
C GLN A 697 -27.84 -5.86 16.76
N TYR A 698 -27.31 -6.94 16.17
CA TYR A 698 -26.98 -8.17 16.91
C TYR A 698 -25.84 -7.95 17.92
N LEU A 699 -24.79 -7.18 17.58
CA LEU A 699 -23.69 -6.87 18.49
C LEU A 699 -24.17 -6.05 19.71
N SER A 700 -25.06 -5.07 19.50
CA SER A 700 -25.67 -4.28 20.57
C SER A 700 -26.54 -5.14 21.50
N GLN A 701 -27.33 -6.08 20.96
CA GLN A 701 -28.07 -7.04 21.77
C GLN A 701 -27.12 -7.97 22.56
N GLY A 702 -26.11 -8.55 21.90
CA GLY A 702 -25.12 -9.43 22.54
C GLY A 702 -24.33 -8.73 23.65
N ALA A 703 -23.99 -7.45 23.48
CA ALA A 703 -23.40 -6.62 24.52
C ALA A 703 -24.36 -6.40 25.70
N THR A 704 -25.65 -6.19 25.45
CA THR A 704 -26.67 -6.04 26.51
C THR A 704 -26.85 -7.34 27.32
N GLU A 705 -26.81 -8.49 26.65
CA GLU A 705 -26.86 -9.82 27.28
C GLU A 705 -25.56 -10.11 28.07
N GLN A 706 -24.38 -9.77 27.53
CA GLN A 706 -23.11 -9.84 28.26
C GLN A 706 -23.09 -8.96 29.51
N ALA A 707 -23.58 -7.72 29.43
CA ALA A 707 -23.61 -6.81 30.59
C ALA A 707 -24.43 -7.41 31.74
N SER A 708 -25.57 -8.04 31.43
CA SER A 708 -26.41 -8.74 32.40
C SER A 708 -25.67 -9.92 33.06
N ALA A 709 -24.90 -10.69 32.29
CA ALA A 709 -24.08 -11.78 32.82
C ALA A 709 -22.89 -11.28 33.67
N VAL A 710 -22.30 -10.13 33.31
CA VAL A 710 -21.21 -9.48 34.06
C VAL A 710 -21.70 -8.98 35.43
N GLU A 711 -22.91 -8.42 35.51
CA GLU A 711 -23.54 -8.07 36.80
C GLU A 711 -23.78 -9.31 37.68
N GLU A 712 -24.31 -10.39 37.11
CA GLU A 712 -24.56 -11.65 37.83
C GLU A 712 -23.26 -12.31 38.33
N ILE A 713 -22.23 -12.37 37.49
CA ILE A 713 -20.91 -12.90 37.86
C ILE A 713 -20.28 -12.06 38.97
N SER A 714 -20.38 -10.73 38.91
CA SER A 714 -19.86 -9.83 39.96
C SER A 714 -20.54 -10.09 41.31
N SER A 715 -21.86 -10.27 41.30
CA SER A 715 -22.66 -10.65 42.49
C SER A 715 -22.20 -12.01 43.06
N PHE A 716 -21.96 -13.01 42.22
CA PHE A 716 -21.44 -14.31 42.66
C PHE A 716 -20.02 -14.21 43.25
N ILE A 717 -19.14 -13.38 42.69
CA ILE A 717 -17.79 -13.16 43.23
C ILE A 717 -17.85 -12.57 44.64
N ASP A 718 -18.68 -11.55 44.87
CA ASP A 718 -18.88 -10.96 46.21
C ASP A 718 -19.42 -11.99 47.21
N VAL A 719 -20.39 -12.82 46.81
CA VAL A 719 -20.93 -13.88 47.68
C VAL A 719 -19.85 -14.91 48.06
N ILE A 720 -19.06 -15.38 47.09
CA ILE A 720 -18.00 -16.37 47.35
C ILE A 720 -16.88 -15.73 48.19
N ALA A 721 -16.49 -14.48 47.93
CA ALA A 721 -15.45 -13.79 48.68
C ALA A 721 -15.83 -13.64 50.16
N ASN A 722 -17.07 -13.24 50.46
CA ASN A 722 -17.58 -13.19 51.84
C ASN A 722 -17.60 -14.59 52.47
N GLN A 723 -18.03 -15.63 51.75
CA GLN A 723 -18.03 -17.00 52.25
C GLN A 723 -16.62 -17.52 52.55
N SER A 724 -15.61 -17.21 51.72
CA SER A 724 -14.22 -17.58 51.98
C SER A 724 -13.62 -16.85 53.20
N VAL A 725 -13.98 -15.59 53.44
CA VAL A 725 -13.64 -14.88 54.69
C VAL A 725 -14.27 -15.57 55.91
N GLU A 726 -15.55 -15.97 55.82
CA GLU A 726 -16.22 -16.66 56.92
C GLU A 726 -15.64 -18.06 57.16
N ASN A 727 -15.29 -18.80 56.11
CA ASN A 727 -14.60 -20.09 56.21
C ASN A 727 -13.24 -19.96 56.94
N ALA A 728 -12.47 -18.91 56.64
CA ALA A 728 -11.20 -18.63 57.34
C ALA A 728 -11.41 -18.27 58.82
N HIS A 729 -12.52 -17.60 59.17
CA HIS A 729 -12.89 -17.34 60.56
C HIS A 729 -13.26 -18.64 61.29
N GLN A 730 -14.16 -19.45 60.72
CA GLN A 730 -14.60 -20.72 61.31
C GLN A 730 -13.44 -21.72 61.48
N ALA A 731 -12.48 -21.73 60.55
CA ALA A 731 -11.24 -22.49 60.68
C ALA A 731 -10.41 -22.02 61.90
N ASN A 732 -10.17 -20.71 62.06
CA ASN A 732 -9.42 -20.20 63.21
C ASN A 732 -10.12 -20.49 64.56
N GLU A 733 -11.46 -20.45 64.60
CA GLU A 733 -12.24 -20.84 65.79
C GLU A 733 -12.08 -22.33 66.11
N ALA A 734 -12.13 -23.20 65.09
CA ALA A 734 -11.88 -24.64 65.25
C ALA A 734 -10.44 -24.95 65.71
N ASP A 735 -9.45 -24.16 65.31
CA ASP A 735 -8.06 -24.32 65.76
C ASP A 735 -7.88 -23.97 67.27
N GLU A 736 -8.51 -22.90 67.76
CA GLU A 736 -8.50 -22.57 69.21
C GLU A 736 -9.23 -23.63 70.05
N ILE A 737 -10.33 -24.19 69.54
CA ILE A 737 -10.99 -25.36 70.17
C ILE A 737 -10.03 -26.56 70.19
N GLY A 738 -9.29 -26.81 69.11
CA GLY A 738 -8.25 -27.84 69.03
C GLY A 738 -7.16 -27.68 70.10
N LYS A 739 -6.62 -26.47 70.27
CA LYS A 739 -5.64 -26.15 71.34
C LYS A 739 -6.18 -26.49 72.73
N THR A 740 -7.44 -26.16 72.98
CA THR A 740 -8.11 -26.41 74.26
C THR A 740 -8.25 -27.92 74.52
N VAL A 741 -8.71 -28.69 73.54
CA VAL A 741 -8.85 -30.16 73.65
C VAL A 741 -7.51 -30.85 73.86
N ILE A 742 -6.42 -30.38 73.24
CA ILE A 742 -5.06 -30.90 73.48
C ILE A 742 -4.63 -30.67 74.93
N ALA A 743 -4.86 -29.48 75.49
CA ALA A 743 -4.51 -29.17 76.88
C ALA A 743 -5.28 -30.03 77.89
N ASP A 744 -6.60 -30.22 77.68
CA ASP A 744 -7.43 -31.07 78.53
C ASP A 744 -7.04 -32.55 78.42
N ALA A 745 -6.70 -33.04 77.22
CA ALA A 745 -6.22 -34.40 77.02
C ALA A 745 -4.83 -34.63 77.66
N GLN A 746 -3.93 -33.64 77.61
CA GLN A 746 -2.64 -33.69 78.31
C GLN A 746 -2.80 -33.73 79.83
N ASN A 747 -3.67 -32.90 80.41
CA ASN A 747 -4.02 -32.96 81.84
C ASN A 747 -4.62 -34.32 82.22
N SER A 748 -5.53 -34.83 81.40
CA SER A 748 -6.15 -36.15 81.61
C SER A 748 -5.11 -37.28 81.59
N ASN A 749 -4.11 -37.18 80.71
CA ASN A 749 -3.04 -38.17 80.61
C ASN A 749 -2.11 -38.13 81.84
N ALA A 750 -1.77 -36.94 82.34
CA ALA A 750 -1.03 -36.79 83.59
C ALA A 750 -1.77 -37.45 84.79
N GLN A 751 -3.09 -37.27 84.87
CA GLN A 751 -3.92 -37.94 85.89
C GLN A 751 -3.96 -39.47 85.73
N MET A 752 -3.85 -40.01 84.51
CA MET A 752 -3.71 -41.46 84.30
C MET A 752 -2.35 -41.98 84.79
N VAL A 753 -1.27 -41.20 84.64
CA VAL A 753 0.05 -41.55 85.21
C VAL A 753 0.00 -41.57 86.74
N GLU A 754 -0.57 -40.55 87.38
CA GLU A 754 -0.78 -40.55 88.85
C GLU A 754 -1.63 -41.74 89.32
N MET A 755 -2.61 -42.18 88.52
CA MET A 755 -3.42 -43.36 88.84
C MET A 755 -2.65 -44.69 88.65
N VAL A 756 -1.73 -44.78 87.68
CA VAL A 756 -0.83 -45.93 87.52
C VAL A 756 0.10 -46.04 88.73
N ASP A 757 0.76 -44.95 89.13
CA ASP A 757 1.63 -44.91 90.32
C ASP A 757 0.86 -45.33 91.59
N ALA A 758 -0.40 -44.89 91.73
CA ALA A 758 -1.26 -45.28 92.84
C ALA A 758 -1.62 -46.78 92.82
N MET A 759 -1.89 -47.37 91.65
CA MET A 759 -2.17 -48.82 91.53
C MET A 759 -0.94 -49.66 91.86
N ASP A 760 0.26 -49.27 91.41
CA ASP A 760 1.49 -49.97 91.74
C ASP A 760 1.84 -49.88 93.24
N ALA A 761 1.56 -48.74 93.88
CA ALA A 761 1.64 -48.62 95.34
C ALA A 761 0.66 -49.55 96.08
N ILE A 762 -0.57 -49.73 95.56
CA ILE A 762 -1.56 -50.68 96.11
C ILE A 762 -1.10 -52.14 95.89
N ASN A 763 -0.49 -52.45 94.74
CA ASN A 763 0.03 -53.78 94.44
C ASN A 763 1.21 -54.14 95.36
N LEU A 764 2.16 -53.20 95.56
CA LEU A 764 3.26 -53.33 96.51
C LEU A 764 2.77 -53.52 97.95
N ALA A 765 1.75 -52.77 98.36
CA ALA A 765 1.12 -52.95 99.68
C ALA A 765 0.47 -54.34 99.82
N SER A 766 -0.21 -54.82 98.77
CA SER A 766 -0.85 -56.14 98.74
C SER A 766 0.16 -57.29 98.81
N ASP A 767 1.28 -57.19 98.09
CA ASP A 767 2.39 -58.15 98.17
C ASP A 767 3.03 -58.18 99.56
N ASN A 768 3.20 -57.03 100.21
CA ASN A 768 3.67 -56.97 101.59
C ASN A 768 2.68 -57.57 102.59
N ILE A 769 1.36 -57.44 102.37
CA ILE A 769 0.36 -58.17 103.15
C ILE A 769 0.46 -59.68 102.89
N SER A 770 0.65 -60.12 101.63
CA SER A 770 0.84 -61.54 101.27
C SER A 770 2.01 -62.18 102.03
N LYS A 771 3.14 -61.47 102.16
CA LYS A 771 4.31 -61.90 102.97
C LYS A 771 3.95 -62.02 104.45
N ILE A 772 3.24 -61.05 105.02
CA ILE A 772 2.80 -61.10 106.43
C ILE A 772 1.87 -62.29 106.68
N ILE A 773 0.92 -62.56 105.78
CA ILE A 773 -0.02 -63.68 105.91
C ILE A 773 0.71 -65.04 105.82
N LYS A 774 1.75 -65.18 104.98
CA LYS A 774 2.61 -66.38 104.98
C LYS A 774 3.30 -66.60 106.34
N VAL A 775 3.83 -65.54 106.96
CA VAL A 775 4.42 -65.63 108.31
C VAL A 775 3.37 -66.02 109.37
N ILE A 776 2.12 -65.56 109.23
CA ILE A 776 1.03 -65.96 110.12
C ILE A 776 0.66 -67.44 109.94
N ASP A 777 0.65 -67.96 108.71
CA ASP A 777 0.43 -69.40 108.44
C ASP A 777 1.58 -70.26 109.00
N GLU A 778 2.84 -69.81 108.88
CA GLU A 778 3.99 -70.46 109.52
C GLU A 778 3.89 -70.45 111.06
N ILE A 779 3.49 -69.34 111.67
CA ILE A 779 3.26 -69.25 113.13
C ILE A 779 2.13 -70.19 113.54
N ALA A 780 1.04 -70.26 112.77
CA ALA A 780 -0.06 -71.18 113.02
C ALA A 780 0.39 -72.65 112.91
N PHE A 781 1.18 -72.99 111.89
CA PHE A 781 1.76 -74.33 111.73
C PHE A 781 2.68 -74.70 112.90
N GLN A 782 3.61 -73.82 113.27
CA GLN A 782 4.49 -74.01 114.44
C GLN A 782 3.70 -74.17 115.73
N THR A 783 2.64 -73.37 115.93
CA THR A 783 1.76 -73.45 117.10
C THR A 783 1.01 -74.79 117.15
N ASN A 784 0.53 -75.31 116.03
CA ASN A 784 -0.09 -76.65 115.95
C ASN A 784 0.92 -77.78 116.26
N ILE A 785 2.20 -77.65 115.90
CA ILE A 785 3.26 -78.61 116.29
C ILE A 785 3.62 -78.50 117.78
N LEU A 786 3.74 -77.28 118.32
CA LEU A 786 3.92 -77.04 119.77
C LEU A 786 2.76 -77.62 120.59
N ALA A 787 1.53 -77.41 120.14
CA ALA A 787 0.32 -77.95 120.76
C ALA A 787 0.25 -79.48 120.68
N LEU A 788 0.68 -80.09 119.56
CA LEU A 788 0.81 -81.54 119.44
C LEU A 788 1.83 -82.10 120.44
N ASN A 789 3.01 -81.48 120.55
CA ASN A 789 4.04 -81.89 121.51
C ASN A 789 3.56 -81.74 122.97
N ALA A 790 2.86 -80.65 123.29
CA ALA A 790 2.25 -80.44 124.60
C ALA A 790 1.16 -81.47 124.92
N ALA A 791 0.33 -81.85 123.93
CA ALA A 791 -0.68 -82.90 124.11
C ALA A 791 -0.06 -84.29 124.33
N VAL A 792 1.04 -84.61 123.65
CA VAL A 792 1.80 -85.85 123.86
C VAL A 792 2.39 -85.91 125.27
N GLU A 793 3.06 -84.85 125.72
CA GLU A 793 3.67 -84.85 127.06
C GLU A 793 2.61 -84.77 128.18
N ALA A 794 1.46 -84.12 127.93
CA ALA A 794 0.30 -84.17 128.82
C ALA A 794 -0.30 -85.57 128.93
N ALA A 795 -0.41 -86.32 127.82
CA ALA A 795 -0.83 -87.73 127.85
C ALA A 795 0.19 -88.61 128.61
N ARG A 796 1.48 -88.30 128.48
CA ARG A 796 2.58 -88.97 129.19
C ARG A 796 2.56 -88.74 130.71
N ALA A 797 2.02 -87.60 131.16
CA ALA A 797 1.84 -87.25 132.57
C ALA A 797 0.61 -87.88 133.25
N GLY A 798 -0.23 -88.62 132.52
CA GLY A 798 -1.36 -89.39 133.09
C GLY A 798 -2.42 -88.51 133.76
N GLU A 799 -2.90 -88.92 134.94
CA GLU A 799 -3.93 -88.20 135.71
C GLU A 799 -3.58 -86.72 135.96
N HIS A 800 -2.30 -86.41 136.22
CA HIS A 800 -1.85 -85.04 136.45
C HIS A 800 -1.80 -84.18 135.16
N GLY A 801 -1.76 -84.80 133.98
CA GLY A 801 -1.70 -84.12 132.70
C GLY A 801 -3.06 -83.66 132.13
N LYS A 802 -4.19 -84.12 132.68
CA LYS A 802 -5.54 -83.90 132.10
C LYS A 802 -5.87 -82.44 131.79
N GLY A 803 -5.53 -81.51 132.69
CA GLY A 803 -5.74 -80.07 132.46
C GLY A 803 -4.89 -79.51 131.31
N PHE A 804 -3.62 -79.92 131.23
CA PHE A 804 -2.72 -79.53 130.14
C PHE A 804 -3.15 -80.13 128.79
N ALA A 805 -3.70 -81.35 128.77
CA ALA A 805 -4.18 -81.99 127.55
C ALA A 805 -5.35 -81.22 126.91
N VAL A 806 -6.27 -80.68 127.73
CA VAL A 806 -7.38 -79.84 127.24
C VAL A 806 -6.86 -78.52 126.67
N VAL A 807 -5.95 -77.83 127.38
CA VAL A 807 -5.34 -76.58 126.88
C VAL A 807 -4.56 -76.82 125.58
N ALA A 808 -3.81 -77.93 125.49
CA ALA A 808 -3.09 -78.30 124.28
C ALA A 808 -4.03 -78.61 123.10
N ALA A 809 -5.19 -79.23 123.34
CA ALA A 809 -6.20 -79.44 122.31
C ALA A 809 -6.81 -78.11 121.82
N GLU A 810 -7.14 -77.19 122.73
CA GLU A 810 -7.72 -75.88 122.41
C GLU A 810 -6.75 -74.99 121.62
N VAL A 811 -5.47 -74.94 122.02
CA VAL A 811 -4.41 -74.24 121.28
C VAL A 811 -4.20 -74.85 119.89
N ARG A 812 -4.40 -76.17 119.75
CA ARG A 812 -4.31 -76.85 118.45
C ARG A 812 -5.49 -76.51 117.52
N ASP A 813 -6.72 -76.44 118.02
CA ASP A 813 -7.88 -75.99 117.23
C ASP A 813 -7.72 -74.53 116.83
N LEU A 814 -7.32 -73.66 117.76
CA LEU A 814 -7.03 -72.26 117.49
C LEU A 814 -5.97 -72.11 116.39
N ALA A 815 -4.87 -72.87 116.45
CA ALA A 815 -3.84 -72.89 115.41
C ALA A 815 -4.36 -73.38 114.05
N ALA A 816 -5.17 -74.46 114.02
CA ALA A 816 -5.78 -74.95 112.78
C ALA A 816 -6.74 -73.92 112.16
N ARG A 817 -7.49 -73.19 112.99
CA ARG A 817 -8.36 -72.09 112.57
C ARG A 817 -7.58 -70.87 112.08
N SER A 818 -6.46 -70.53 112.73
CA SER A 818 -5.55 -69.47 112.27
C SER A 818 -4.94 -69.79 110.90
N ALA A 819 -4.47 -71.03 110.68
CA ALA A 819 -3.96 -71.46 109.37
C ALA A 819 -5.05 -71.42 108.27
N LYS A 820 -6.27 -71.87 108.59
CA LYS A 820 -7.41 -71.78 107.66
C LYS A 820 -7.74 -70.32 107.31
N ALA A 821 -7.80 -69.43 108.30
CA ALA A 821 -8.05 -68.01 108.09
C ALA A 821 -6.93 -67.32 107.31
N ALA A 822 -5.66 -67.62 107.62
CA ALA A 822 -4.52 -67.12 106.86
C ALA A 822 -4.62 -67.53 105.38
N LYS A 823 -4.91 -68.81 105.10
CA LYS A 823 -5.06 -69.32 103.74
C LYS A 823 -6.24 -68.69 102.98
N GLU A 824 -7.36 -68.43 103.65
CA GLU A 824 -8.50 -67.70 103.08
C GLU A 824 -8.14 -66.25 102.74
N ILE A 825 -7.35 -65.58 103.60
CA ILE A 825 -6.84 -64.23 103.32
C ILE A 825 -5.83 -64.26 102.16
N THR A 826 -4.93 -65.25 102.06
CA THR A 826 -4.00 -65.37 100.92
C THR A 826 -4.75 -65.41 99.60
N THR A 827 -5.81 -66.22 99.48
CA THR A 827 -6.62 -66.30 98.26
C THR A 827 -7.36 -64.98 97.95
N LEU A 828 -7.76 -64.22 98.97
CA LEU A 828 -8.31 -62.87 98.78
C LEU A 828 -7.25 -61.87 98.31
N ILE A 829 -6.04 -61.90 98.87
CA ILE A 829 -4.92 -61.03 98.48
C ILE A 829 -4.45 -61.33 97.06
N GLU A 830 -4.28 -62.60 96.68
CA GLU A 830 -3.94 -63.00 95.30
C GLU A 830 -4.99 -62.51 94.29
N LYS A 831 -6.28 -62.57 94.66
CA LYS A 831 -7.37 -62.02 93.84
C LYS A 831 -7.32 -60.49 93.77
N SER A 832 -7.02 -59.81 94.88
CA SER A 832 -6.86 -58.35 94.92
C SER A 832 -5.68 -57.90 94.05
N GLN A 833 -4.52 -58.56 94.14
CA GLN A 833 -3.34 -58.27 93.30
C GLN A 833 -3.69 -58.38 91.81
N LYS A 834 -4.31 -59.49 91.37
CA LYS A 834 -4.80 -59.64 89.98
C LYS A 834 -5.82 -58.59 89.56
N THR A 835 -6.62 -58.07 90.49
CA THR A 835 -7.62 -57.02 90.19
C THR A 835 -6.94 -55.66 90.02
N VAL A 836 -5.92 -55.37 90.83
CA VAL A 836 -5.11 -54.14 90.75
C VAL A 836 -4.23 -54.14 89.50
N GLU A 837 -3.58 -55.27 89.18
CA GLU A 837 -2.81 -55.49 87.95
C GLU A 837 -3.64 -55.24 86.69
N LEU A 838 -4.88 -55.75 86.64
CA LEU A 838 -5.87 -55.43 85.59
C LEU A 838 -6.23 -53.93 85.56
N GLY A 839 -6.27 -53.28 86.72
CA GLY A 839 -6.46 -51.84 86.87
C GLY A 839 -5.30 -51.03 86.28
N THR A 840 -4.05 -51.35 86.62
CA THR A 840 -2.84 -50.73 86.06
C THR A 840 -2.83 -50.84 84.54
N ILE A 841 -3.11 -52.03 84.00
CA ILE A 841 -3.19 -52.24 82.54
C ILE A 841 -4.27 -51.34 81.90
N LYS A 842 -5.47 -51.26 82.48
CA LYS A 842 -6.55 -50.43 81.92
C LYS A 842 -6.31 -48.93 82.07
N ALA A 843 -5.57 -48.49 83.09
CA ALA A 843 -5.10 -47.11 83.20
C ALA A 843 -4.05 -46.80 82.11
N GLY A 844 -3.10 -47.70 81.86
CA GLY A 844 -2.11 -47.60 80.78
C GLY A 844 -2.73 -47.60 79.38
N ASP A 845 -3.71 -48.47 79.12
CA ASP A 845 -4.50 -48.45 77.88
C ASP A 845 -5.17 -47.08 77.64
N THR A 846 -5.71 -46.48 78.72
CA THR A 846 -6.40 -45.19 78.68
C THR A 846 -5.42 -44.04 78.44
N ALA A 847 -4.24 -44.05 79.09
CA ALA A 847 -3.15 -43.12 78.82
C ALA A 847 -2.68 -43.17 77.35
N SER A 848 -2.50 -44.37 76.80
CA SER A 848 -2.14 -44.56 75.38
C SER A 848 -3.24 -44.10 74.42
N ALA A 849 -4.52 -44.25 74.79
CA ALA A 849 -5.64 -43.71 74.02
C ALA A 849 -5.66 -42.17 74.02
N LEU A 850 -5.35 -41.53 75.16
CA LEU A 850 -5.25 -40.07 75.26
C LEU A 850 -4.08 -39.50 74.42
N ASP A 851 -2.92 -40.14 74.41
CA ASP A 851 -1.80 -39.78 73.52
C ASP A 851 -2.17 -39.87 72.03
N LYS A 852 -2.93 -40.89 71.63
CA LYS A 852 -3.47 -41.01 70.27
C LYS A 852 -4.49 -39.91 69.93
N ILE A 853 -5.33 -39.50 70.89
CA ILE A 853 -6.25 -38.37 70.72
C ILE A 853 -5.46 -37.06 70.51
N ILE A 854 -4.44 -36.79 71.34
CA ILE A 854 -3.59 -35.60 71.20
C ILE A 854 -2.97 -35.53 69.80
N LYS A 855 -2.43 -36.64 69.29
CA LYS A 855 -1.86 -36.74 67.94
C LYS A 855 -2.89 -36.52 66.84
N GLY A 856 -4.09 -37.11 66.97
CA GLY A 856 -5.18 -36.92 66.02
C GLY A 856 -5.71 -35.49 65.95
N VAL A 857 -5.77 -34.78 67.09
CA VAL A 857 -6.14 -33.35 67.11
C VAL A 857 -5.03 -32.49 66.51
N TYR A 858 -3.75 -32.82 66.73
CA TYR A 858 -2.61 -32.10 66.12
C TYR A 858 -2.62 -32.14 64.58
N GLU A 859 -2.84 -33.31 63.96
CA GLU A 859 -3.01 -33.40 62.51
C GLU A 859 -4.28 -32.67 62.04
N SER A 860 -5.34 -32.67 62.85
CA SER A 860 -6.56 -31.92 62.53
C SER A 860 -6.30 -30.41 62.49
N GLN A 861 -5.55 -29.85 63.46
CA GLN A 861 -5.16 -28.43 63.47
C GLN A 861 -4.30 -28.03 62.26
N LYS A 862 -3.39 -28.91 61.83
CA LYS A 862 -2.56 -28.72 60.64
C LYS A 862 -3.40 -28.62 59.36
N ILE A 863 -4.47 -29.41 59.26
CA ILE A 863 -5.46 -29.30 58.16
C ILE A 863 -6.27 -27.99 58.30
N ILE A 864 -6.77 -27.67 59.50
CA ILE A 864 -7.56 -26.46 59.76
C ILE A 864 -6.76 -25.18 59.43
N SER A 865 -5.51 -25.08 59.88
CA SER A 865 -4.60 -23.97 59.53
C SER A 865 -4.36 -23.86 58.02
N SER A 866 -4.31 -25.00 57.32
CA SER A 866 -4.24 -25.01 55.85
C SER A 866 -5.53 -24.47 55.20
N ILE A 867 -6.71 -24.74 55.77
CA ILE A 867 -7.97 -24.14 55.32
C ILE A 867 -7.95 -22.62 55.49
N THR A 868 -7.50 -22.09 56.63
CA THR A 868 -7.34 -20.64 56.83
C THR A 868 -6.45 -20.02 55.75
N VAL A 869 -5.29 -20.62 55.44
CA VAL A 869 -4.39 -20.10 54.39
C VAL A 869 -5.05 -20.15 53.01
N LEU A 870 -5.61 -21.29 52.62
CA LEU A 870 -6.25 -21.49 51.31
C LEU A 870 -7.46 -20.58 51.11
N SER A 871 -8.29 -20.38 52.13
CA SER A 871 -9.45 -19.46 52.05
C SER A 871 -9.03 -18.00 51.91
N ASN A 872 -7.93 -17.56 52.55
CA ASN A 872 -7.39 -16.21 52.33
C ASN A 872 -6.81 -16.06 50.90
N GLN A 873 -6.09 -17.07 50.39
CA GLN A 873 -5.64 -17.09 48.99
C GLN A 873 -6.80 -17.07 48.00
N GLN A 874 -7.91 -17.74 48.32
CA GLN A 874 -9.12 -17.75 47.50
C GLN A 874 -9.77 -16.36 47.41
N VAL A 875 -9.83 -15.60 48.51
CA VAL A 875 -10.27 -14.19 48.50
C VAL A 875 -9.36 -13.34 47.62
N GLN A 876 -8.05 -13.56 47.66
CA GLN A 876 -7.09 -12.82 46.83
C GLN A 876 -7.26 -13.13 45.32
N GLY A 877 -7.43 -14.41 44.95
CA GLY A 877 -7.74 -14.80 43.57
C GLY A 877 -9.10 -14.27 43.08
N LEU A 878 -10.09 -14.14 43.97
CA LEU A 878 -11.39 -13.53 43.65
C LEU A 878 -11.29 -12.02 43.37
N GLN A 879 -10.31 -11.31 43.95
CA GLN A 879 -10.02 -9.92 43.61
C GLN A 879 -9.42 -9.80 42.19
N GLU A 880 -8.53 -10.72 41.81
CA GLU A 880 -7.97 -10.77 40.45
C GLU A 880 -9.06 -11.12 39.41
N ILE A 881 -9.94 -12.07 39.70
CA ILE A 881 -11.10 -12.41 38.86
C ILE A 881 -12.06 -11.21 38.76
N SER A 882 -12.35 -10.52 39.87
CA SER A 882 -13.16 -9.29 39.87
C SER A 882 -12.56 -8.22 38.95
N GLN A 883 -11.23 -8.03 38.97
CA GLN A 883 -10.56 -7.08 38.10
C GLN A 883 -10.67 -7.47 36.62
N GLY A 884 -10.58 -8.76 36.28
CA GLY A 884 -10.84 -9.27 34.93
C GLY A 884 -12.30 -9.09 34.48
N VAL A 885 -13.27 -9.30 35.37
CA VAL A 885 -14.71 -9.09 35.07
C VAL A 885 -15.03 -7.62 34.82
N ASN A 886 -14.37 -6.69 35.51
CA ASN A 886 -14.45 -5.26 35.20
C ASN A 886 -13.91 -4.95 33.77
N GLN A 887 -12.80 -5.56 33.36
CA GLN A 887 -12.28 -5.40 31.98
C GLN A 887 -13.25 -5.95 30.92
N ILE A 888 -13.96 -7.05 31.22
CA ILE A 888 -15.03 -7.55 30.35
C ILE A 888 -16.16 -6.52 30.28
N SER A 889 -16.52 -5.85 31.38
CA SER A 889 -17.50 -4.76 31.38
C SER A 889 -17.10 -3.59 30.47
N ASP A 890 -15.84 -3.15 30.52
CA ASP A 890 -15.30 -2.10 29.65
C ASP A 890 -15.38 -2.49 28.17
N VAL A 891 -15.03 -3.74 27.83
CA VAL A 891 -15.14 -4.29 26.46
C VAL A 891 -16.60 -4.39 26.02
N THR A 892 -17.50 -4.85 26.90
CA THR A 892 -18.94 -4.91 26.62
C THR A 892 -19.54 -3.52 26.35
N GLN A 893 -19.15 -2.51 27.13
CA GLN A 893 -19.57 -1.12 26.90
C GLN A 893 -19.00 -0.56 25.59
N THR A 894 -17.74 -0.91 25.26
CA THR A 894 -17.09 -0.58 23.98
C THR A 894 -17.79 -1.25 22.79
N ASN A 895 -18.23 -2.51 22.92
CA ASN A 895 -18.98 -3.21 21.88
C ASN A 895 -20.34 -2.53 21.60
N SER A 896 -21.01 -2.05 22.65
CA SER A 896 -22.27 -1.30 22.51
C SER A 896 -22.07 0.02 21.75
N ALA A 897 -21.03 0.78 22.10
CA ALA A 897 -20.69 2.02 21.40
C ALA A 897 -20.26 1.79 19.94
N THR A 898 -19.40 0.80 19.69
CA THR A 898 -18.99 0.38 18.33
C THR A 898 -20.19 -0.04 17.49
N ALA A 899 -21.19 -0.72 18.08
CA ALA A 899 -22.42 -1.08 17.39
C ALA A 899 -23.26 0.16 17.01
N GLU A 900 -23.42 1.13 17.90
CA GLU A 900 -24.16 2.37 17.62
C GLU A 900 -23.46 3.21 16.52
N GLU A 901 -22.12 3.31 16.55
CA GLU A 901 -21.32 3.96 15.50
C GLU A 901 -21.38 3.21 14.16
N SER A 902 -21.37 1.87 14.18
CA SER A 902 -21.49 1.03 12.99
C SER A 902 -22.86 1.16 12.33
N ALA A 903 -23.94 1.18 13.12
CA ALA A 903 -25.30 1.39 12.63
C ALA A 903 -25.44 2.77 11.97
N SER A 904 -24.95 3.85 12.62
CA SER A 904 -24.94 5.20 12.04
C SER A 904 -24.10 5.28 10.76
N SER A 905 -22.98 4.57 10.69
CA SER A 905 -22.11 4.52 9.50
C SER A 905 -22.79 3.79 8.34
N SER A 906 -23.55 2.73 8.62
CA SER A 906 -24.39 2.03 7.64
C SER A 906 -25.53 2.91 7.11
N GLU A 907 -26.22 3.67 7.98
CA GLU A 907 -27.26 4.60 7.54
C GLU A 907 -26.69 5.66 6.57
N GLU A 908 -25.50 6.22 6.85
CA GLU A 908 -24.84 7.12 5.90
C GLU A 908 -24.45 6.39 4.61
N LEU A 909 -23.79 5.22 4.65
CA LEU A 909 -23.39 4.49 3.45
C LEU A 909 -24.57 4.12 2.54
N SER A 910 -25.69 3.70 3.12
CA SER A 910 -26.91 3.39 2.36
C SER A 910 -27.49 4.67 1.73
N SER A 911 -27.51 5.80 2.45
CA SER A 911 -27.91 7.11 1.91
C SER A 911 -27.00 7.63 0.79
N GLN A 912 -25.68 7.47 0.92
CA GLN A 912 -24.71 7.83 -0.12
C GLN A 912 -24.91 6.97 -1.39
N ALA A 913 -25.21 5.68 -1.23
CA ALA A 913 -25.55 4.78 -2.33
C ALA A 913 -26.88 5.16 -3.02
N GLU A 914 -27.92 5.52 -2.26
CA GLU A 914 -29.17 6.05 -2.82
C GLU A 914 -28.95 7.37 -3.59
N MET A 915 -28.14 8.29 -3.06
CA MET A 915 -27.78 9.52 -3.77
C MET A 915 -27.02 9.24 -5.07
N LEU A 916 -26.13 8.24 -5.10
CA LEU A 916 -25.43 7.84 -6.31
C LEU A 916 -26.38 7.25 -7.36
N LYS A 917 -27.31 6.35 -6.95
CA LYS A 917 -28.42 5.85 -7.78
C LYS A 917 -29.29 6.99 -8.31
N ALA A 918 -29.61 8.00 -7.49
CA ALA A 918 -30.39 9.17 -7.87
C ALA A 918 -29.65 10.10 -8.86
N MET A 919 -28.32 10.14 -8.83
CA MET A 919 -27.52 10.83 -9.85
C MET A 919 -27.46 10.05 -11.17
N ILE A 920 -27.33 8.73 -11.11
CA ILE A 920 -27.27 7.85 -12.30
C ILE A 920 -28.62 7.77 -13.02
N SER A 921 -29.74 7.73 -12.29
CA SER A 921 -31.10 7.66 -12.87
C SER A 921 -31.53 8.90 -13.67
N ARG A 922 -30.72 9.97 -13.66
CA ARG A 922 -30.85 11.12 -14.57
C ARG A 922 -30.48 10.78 -16.03
N PHE A 923 -29.75 9.68 -16.25
CA PHE A 923 -29.34 9.24 -17.58
C PHE A 923 -30.27 8.13 -18.10
N ASN A 924 -30.78 8.30 -19.32
CA ASN A 924 -31.53 7.24 -20.01
C ASN A 924 -30.52 6.25 -20.62
N LEU A 925 -30.26 5.16 -19.91
CA LEU A 925 -29.35 4.09 -20.32
C LEU A 925 -30.06 3.07 -21.24
N ARG A 926 -29.28 2.32 -22.03
CA ARG A 926 -29.77 1.17 -22.79
C ARG A 926 -30.07 0.00 -21.85
N ASN A 927 -31.21 -0.66 -22.04
CA ASN A 927 -31.55 -1.87 -21.27
C ASN A 927 -30.59 -3.03 -21.59
N HIS A 928 -30.29 -3.85 -20.57
CA HIS A 928 -29.32 -4.96 -20.66
C HIS A 928 -29.63 -6.00 -21.74
N MET A 929 -28.71 -6.16 -22.70
CA MET A 929 -28.40 -7.41 -23.39
C MET A 929 -26.89 -7.47 -23.65
N ASP A 930 -26.18 -8.42 -23.04
CA ASP A 930 -24.78 -8.83 -23.26
C ASP A 930 -23.69 -7.74 -23.39
N SER A 931 -23.85 -6.60 -22.70
CA SER A 931 -22.92 -5.45 -22.76
C SER A 931 -21.47 -5.76 -22.36
N GLY A 932 -21.23 -6.63 -21.37
CA GLY A 932 -19.90 -6.85 -20.78
C GLY A 932 -18.84 -7.45 -21.71
N LYS A 933 -19.22 -8.33 -22.66
CA LYS A 933 -18.31 -8.76 -23.74
C LYS A 933 -18.33 -7.77 -24.90
N ALA A 934 -19.51 -7.33 -25.32
CA ALA A 934 -19.69 -6.46 -26.47
C ALA A 934 -18.87 -5.16 -26.37
N ALA A 935 -18.91 -4.45 -25.23
CA ALA A 935 -18.17 -3.19 -25.06
C ALA A 935 -16.64 -3.38 -25.12
N LYS A 936 -16.13 -4.49 -24.56
CA LYS A 936 -14.69 -4.81 -24.53
C LYS A 936 -14.19 -5.21 -25.93
N ASP A 937 -14.98 -5.95 -26.68
CA ASP A 937 -14.67 -6.31 -28.07
C ASP A 937 -14.82 -5.13 -29.03
N VAL A 938 -15.82 -4.25 -28.84
CA VAL A 938 -15.97 -2.98 -29.58
C VAL A 938 -14.80 -2.04 -29.32
N PHE A 939 -14.35 -1.89 -28.06
CA PHE A 939 -13.14 -1.13 -27.73
C PHE A 939 -11.91 -1.70 -28.44
N ASN A 940 -11.70 -3.02 -28.37
CA ASN A 940 -10.58 -3.69 -29.02
C ASN A 940 -10.62 -3.55 -30.55
N GLN A 941 -11.80 -3.61 -31.18
CA GLN A 941 -11.96 -3.34 -32.61
C GLN A 941 -11.67 -1.87 -32.95
N TYR A 942 -12.22 -0.91 -32.21
CA TYR A 942 -12.04 0.52 -32.45
C TYR A 942 -10.58 0.95 -32.29
N ALA A 943 -9.91 0.53 -31.21
CA ALA A 943 -8.50 0.82 -30.97
C ALA A 943 -7.60 0.21 -32.07
N LYS A 944 -7.85 -1.04 -32.46
CA LYS A 944 -7.12 -1.75 -33.52
C LYS A 944 -7.34 -1.15 -34.91
N LYS A 945 -8.57 -0.70 -35.22
CA LYS A 945 -8.93 -0.02 -36.48
C LYS A 945 -8.22 1.33 -36.60
N ASN A 946 -8.20 2.11 -35.51
CA ASN A 946 -7.69 3.48 -35.49
C ASN A 946 -6.22 3.60 -35.05
N LYS A 947 -5.51 2.48 -34.89
CA LYS A 947 -4.10 2.39 -34.45
C LYS A 947 -3.81 3.10 -33.11
N LEU A 948 -4.82 3.22 -32.25
CA LEU A 948 -4.63 3.72 -30.90
C LEU A 948 -3.76 2.71 -30.13
N SER A 949 -2.66 3.18 -29.54
CA SER A 949 -1.77 2.32 -28.77
C SER A 949 -2.50 1.81 -27.53
N ALA A 950 -2.88 0.54 -27.55
CA ALA A 950 -3.46 -0.15 -26.41
C ALA A 950 -2.38 -0.37 -25.34
N THR A 951 -2.12 0.66 -24.53
CA THR A 951 -1.39 0.52 -23.26
C THR A 951 -2.07 -0.59 -22.47
N SER A 952 -1.33 -1.61 -22.07
CA SER A 952 -1.90 -2.91 -21.74
C SER A 952 -2.78 -2.88 -20.49
N ARG A 953 -4.10 -2.77 -20.68
CA ARG A 953 -5.11 -2.95 -19.62
C ARG A 953 -5.37 -4.44 -19.32
N LYS A 954 -4.28 -5.21 -19.28
CA LYS A 954 -4.19 -6.46 -18.55
C LYS A 954 -4.00 -6.12 -17.06
N ASP A 955 -4.32 -7.09 -16.20
CA ASP A 955 -3.84 -7.15 -14.81
C ASP A 955 -4.26 -5.95 -13.90
N ARG A 956 -5.44 -5.36 -14.17
CA ARG A 956 -6.23 -4.54 -13.21
C ARG A 956 -7.74 -4.79 -13.34
N VAL A 957 -8.12 -6.06 -13.22
CA VAL A 957 -9.41 -6.46 -12.66
C VAL A 957 -9.09 -7.60 -11.70
N GLU A 958 -8.68 -7.23 -10.49
CA GLU A 958 -8.92 -8.13 -9.36
C GLU A 958 -10.44 -8.23 -9.24
N TYR A 959 -10.98 -9.40 -9.53
CA TYR A 959 -12.17 -9.80 -8.81
C TYR A 959 -11.73 -9.93 -7.36
N ILE A 960 -12.38 -9.20 -6.46
CA ILE A 960 -12.41 -9.63 -5.07
C ILE A 960 -13.29 -10.88 -5.08
N GLU A 961 -12.66 -12.03 -5.32
CA GLU A 961 -13.23 -13.31 -4.91
C GLU A 961 -13.25 -13.25 -3.38
N LEU A 962 -14.41 -12.86 -2.84
CA LEU A 962 -14.74 -13.07 -1.45
C LEU A 962 -14.69 -14.58 -1.24
N ASP A 963 -13.70 -15.02 -0.47
CA ASP A 963 -13.48 -16.43 -0.18
C ASP A 963 -14.75 -17.05 0.42
N ASP A 964 -15.08 -18.29 0.06
CA ASP A 964 -16.37 -18.94 0.42
C ASP A 964 -16.59 -19.05 1.95
N ASP A 965 -15.53 -18.82 2.73
CA ASP A 965 -15.51 -18.83 4.19
C ASP A 965 -16.32 -17.71 4.87
N PHE A 966 -16.75 -16.66 4.15
CA PHE A 966 -17.72 -15.70 4.70
C PHE A 966 -19.07 -16.36 5.04
N GLY A 967 -19.35 -17.55 4.49
CA GLY A 967 -20.50 -18.38 4.84
C GLY A 967 -20.32 -19.30 6.07
N LYS A 968 -19.17 -19.28 6.76
CA LYS A 968 -18.91 -20.14 7.94
C LYS A 968 -19.34 -19.55 9.29
N TYR A 969 -19.82 -18.31 9.31
CA TYR A 969 -20.26 -17.61 10.53
C TYR A 969 -21.77 -17.32 10.51
N SER A 970 -22.58 -18.39 10.47
CA SER A 970 -24.05 -18.36 10.58
C SER A 970 -24.57 -19.45 11.54
#